data_AF-A0A0B1U2M2-F1
#
_entry.id   AF-A0A0B1U2M2-F1
#
_cell.length_a   1.000
_cell.length_b   1.000
_cell.length_c   1.000
_cell.angle_alpha   90.00
_cell.angle_beta   90.00
_cell.angle_gamma   90.00
#
_symmetry.space_group_name_H-M   'P 1'
#
loop_
_entity.id
_entity.type
_entity.pdbx_description
1 polymer ?
#
loop_
_entity_poly.entity_id
_entity_poly.type
_entity_poly.pdbx_seq_one_letter_code
_entity_poly.pdbx_strand_id
1 'polypeptide(L)'
;MQYARIARLPWLVMACLLLAAATALAAADPVGRLVAVQGSVNLRPAGASDWRAAPAGQSLFPGDALSTGPASKAAILCVDESQIKLNENTVLVLKAAAPSARLSGGGLVPVASKAAPASLYDVPKGEVWLKNEAERFRFELSTPAMTAAIRGTEFVVRVAPDGLSTVALLRGALTLFNAQGELPLAAGELGSARPGQAPTKQVLVNPAHAVQWTLYYPAVADTSLLVGEGAGPAATAARQALTTAGKGEVGRAYAAMAQLLDKGLNDATVLTTGAYVALMAGEPEAAGRWIAAARNREPQSVAAACLAAQMALFENRLAEAAALSRDVLARAPDSALVQVTAGLVAASTFDLPRAKACYRQALTLDPGFTAAAVYLARIELGSDELEAAWATIAKALAAAPDEAIVQAGAGFVRLGFRDFKAAEDFFTRAASLDPGLGEAHLGLGYVAFSKGKKARGLEEMLVATLLSPRLSLLQSALGKALYQNRDFDKALATYDYAASLDPRDPTPHLYKGIALTDLNRPGEAIREINASIAKNDNQAIFRSRLTLDRDLAVRNADLARPFTLLGLGDWAYAKAVTAVKNDPLNPSAHLFMSSAYRATRQRVGASGTELLLFRLLSPANQNTFTQSNDYTPMFESPYLRLQTIGTAGVWSNGHGAYSASTEAYGGLPGLAGDLYGAWDDDAGMREQNSGTRSLYGFGQLKWEPTVRDAILAAFTTNDTQTGDNANASDWLYQNSPDQKQAFANRIAEAGYVHRFGPEATLITYAAVADNVWNWKDRSYNAVSLGDNTAPAQEAYLQYRRTERRFVSLQAQQQLVLGEHTLMVGGDYFGGELDYMRKSRDFYTYYGRLAEDKSTRWHYNPADRAGSVYAMDYWKLAPGLIAEMGLGYDAVASSRFGWPDPIERQLVSPRLGLNWQASEDHTLRLAFQRYLNTHTLFQSVIAPSEVAGFPGRLNADDASTISELGAGWEAQWDDATFTVARLTWDQVINPQYDPYASYDRVFDVNVARYMATLGVNRLLAPYLGLSVFGVAKRLLPHEATARRYPQDDFFEADGALALNFLHSSGLGAGIGGTLVHQYYYDNRYQNVFGERRTETLFGLLDARVSYEFPGKRGFAAVEGKNLTNTRFTYQREAVALDAFYPDRQIVFKLGWYF
;
A
#
# COMPACT_ATOMS: atom_id res chain seq x y z
N MET A 1 11.40 80.94 24.22
CA MET A 1 10.98 79.79 23.39
C MET A 1 11.72 78.56 23.90
N GLN A 2 11.12 77.73 24.74
CA GLN A 2 10.13 76.70 24.42
C GLN A 2 10.76 75.41 23.85
N TYR A 3 10.59 74.34 24.64
CA TYR A 3 10.62 72.91 24.37
C TYR A 3 11.92 72.10 24.37
N ALA A 4 11.92 71.14 25.31
CA ALA A 4 12.46 69.78 25.24
C ALA A 4 13.93 69.53 25.61
N ARG A 5 14.25 69.74 26.89
CA ARG A 5 14.93 68.69 27.67
C ARG A 5 13.88 67.62 28.00
N ILE A 6 14.06 66.40 27.49
CA ILE A 6 13.59 65.08 27.96
C ILE A 6 13.58 64.17 26.72
N ALA A 7 14.56 63.25 26.61
CA ALA A 7 14.47 61.96 25.92
C ALA A 7 15.85 61.28 25.76
N ARG A 8 16.73 61.35 26.78
CA ARG A 8 17.88 60.42 26.92
C ARG A 8 17.62 59.32 27.96
N LEU A 9 16.34 59.04 28.21
CA LEU A 9 15.88 57.94 29.08
C LEU A 9 15.52 56.61 28.36
N PRO A 10 15.29 56.50 27.02
CA PRO A 10 14.91 55.21 26.46
C PRO A 10 16.10 54.26 26.22
N TRP A 11 17.32 54.77 26.02
CA TRP A 11 18.47 53.92 25.67
C TRP A 11 19.13 53.24 26.88
N LEU A 12 19.14 53.89 28.05
CA LEU A 12 19.63 53.28 29.29
C LEU A 12 18.60 52.30 29.89
N VAL A 13 17.30 52.54 29.71
CA VAL A 13 16.25 51.57 30.10
C VAL A 13 16.22 50.37 29.14
N MET A 14 16.47 50.56 27.85
CA MET A 14 16.58 49.46 26.89
C MET A 14 17.87 48.63 27.07
N ALA A 15 18.99 49.26 27.44
CA ALA A 15 20.22 48.55 27.80
C ALA A 15 20.10 47.80 29.14
N CYS A 16 19.41 48.37 30.13
CA CYS A 16 19.12 47.66 31.39
C CYS A 16 18.06 46.56 31.23
N LEU A 17 17.10 46.68 30.29
CA LEU A 17 16.17 45.59 29.95
C LEU A 17 16.85 44.47 29.14
N LEU A 18 17.86 44.80 28.33
CA LEU A 18 18.69 43.81 27.62
C LEU A 18 19.71 43.13 28.56
N LEU A 19 20.20 43.81 29.60
CA LEU A 19 21.05 43.22 30.64
C LEU A 19 20.25 42.49 31.73
N ALA A 20 19.00 42.87 32.00
CA ALA A 20 18.07 42.08 32.82
C ALA A 20 17.56 40.82 32.09
N ALA A 21 17.61 40.78 30.76
CA ALA A 21 17.38 39.57 29.97
C ALA A 21 18.62 38.64 29.90
N ALA A 22 19.81 39.13 30.27
CA ALA A 22 21.08 38.39 30.20
C ALA A 22 21.48 37.70 31.53
N THR A 23 20.61 37.73 32.54
CA THR A 23 20.68 36.84 33.71
C THR A 23 19.35 36.12 33.88
N ALA A 24 18.77 35.60 32.79
CA ALA A 24 18.05 34.36 32.94
C ALA A 24 19.09 33.34 33.43
N LEU A 25 19.02 32.93 34.71
CA LEU A 25 19.62 31.65 35.12
C LEU A 25 19.27 30.68 33.98
N ALA A 26 20.27 30.08 33.35
CA ALA A 26 20.06 29.04 32.38
C ALA A 26 19.20 27.97 33.06
N ALA A 27 17.89 27.99 32.81
CA ALA A 27 16.98 27.00 33.34
C ALA A 27 17.49 25.67 32.78
N ALA A 28 17.75 24.71 33.66
CA ALA A 28 18.18 23.39 33.21
C ALA A 28 17.16 22.86 32.20
N ASP A 29 17.64 22.21 31.14
CA ASP A 29 16.73 21.62 30.16
C ASP A 29 15.96 20.44 30.78
N PRO A 30 14.69 20.23 30.43
CA PRO A 30 13.92 19.12 30.95
C PRO A 30 14.50 17.77 30.47
N VAL A 31 14.52 16.79 31.37
CA VAL A 31 14.96 15.41 31.12
C VAL A 31 13.81 14.47 30.79
N GLY A 32 12.57 14.90 31.04
CA GLY A 32 11.37 14.16 30.68
C GLY A 32 10.10 14.91 31.01
N ARG A 33 8.97 14.30 30.68
CA ARG A 33 7.63 14.80 30.99
C ARG A 33 6.81 13.71 31.66
N LEU A 34 6.11 14.09 32.72
CA LEU A 34 5.10 13.25 33.35
C LEU A 34 3.88 13.19 32.42
N VAL A 35 3.63 12.03 31.82
CA VAL A 35 2.60 11.82 30.78
C VAL A 35 1.24 11.50 31.41
N ALA A 36 1.23 10.58 32.37
CA ALA A 36 0.01 10.15 33.05
C ALA A 36 0.26 10.02 34.55
N VAL A 37 -0.77 10.37 35.33
CA VAL A 37 -0.76 10.33 36.79
C VAL A 37 -2.03 9.64 37.26
N GLN A 38 -1.86 8.66 38.13
CA GLN A 38 -2.94 7.93 38.77
C GLN A 38 -2.70 7.93 40.29
N GLY A 39 -3.65 8.45 41.07
CA GLY A 39 -3.51 8.57 42.52
C GLY A 39 -2.56 9.69 42.95
N SER A 40 -1.83 9.49 44.05
CA SER A 40 -0.90 10.50 44.60
C SER A 40 0.47 10.35 43.99
N VAL A 41 0.85 11.31 43.14
CA VAL A 41 2.20 11.45 42.60
C VAL A 41 2.76 12.79 43.03
N ASN A 42 3.93 12.75 43.66
CA ASN A 42 4.61 13.94 44.16
C ASN A 42 5.99 14.09 43.53
N LEU A 43 6.36 15.33 43.26
CA LEU A 43 7.67 15.75 42.77
C LEU A 43 8.41 16.47 43.90
N ARG A 44 9.68 16.12 44.08
CA ARG A 44 10.64 16.87 44.86
C ARG A 44 11.73 17.38 43.92
N PRO A 45 11.75 18.69 43.64
CA PRO A 45 12.78 19.27 42.79
C PRO A 45 14.20 19.03 43.31
N ALA A 46 15.17 19.01 42.41
CA ALA A 46 16.59 18.88 42.77
C ALA A 46 17.00 19.90 43.86
N GLY A 47 17.56 19.41 44.97
CA GLY A 47 18.02 20.24 46.09
C GLY A 47 16.92 20.73 47.04
N ALA A 48 15.63 20.47 46.78
CA ALA A 48 14.54 20.77 47.70
C ALA A 48 14.33 19.65 48.73
N SER A 49 13.88 20.00 49.94
CA SER A 49 13.48 19.04 50.97
C SER A 49 12.05 18.54 50.80
N ASP A 50 11.17 19.36 50.23
CA ASP A 50 9.72 19.18 50.30
C ASP A 50 9.14 18.53 49.05
N TRP A 51 8.20 17.62 49.24
CA TRP A 51 7.41 17.00 48.18
C TRP A 51 6.19 17.84 47.85
N ARG A 52 5.85 17.97 46.56
CA ARG A 52 4.67 18.69 46.06
C ARG A 52 3.92 17.84 45.06
N ALA A 53 2.60 17.98 44.97
CA ALA A 53 1.81 17.24 43.99
C ALA A 53 2.28 17.54 42.55
N ALA A 54 2.37 16.50 41.73
CA ALA A 54 2.84 16.61 40.35
C ALA A 54 1.71 16.20 39.38
N PRO A 55 1.14 17.15 38.61
CA PRO A 55 0.10 16.82 37.64
C PRO A 55 0.68 16.23 36.34
N ALA A 56 -0.15 15.54 35.56
CA ALA A 56 0.20 15.16 34.19
C ALA A 56 0.55 16.41 33.35
N GLY A 57 1.49 16.26 32.42
CA GLY A 57 2.10 17.34 31.64
C GLY A 57 3.29 18.03 32.32
N GLN A 58 3.54 17.78 33.61
CA GLN A 58 4.66 18.38 34.35
C GLN A 58 6.02 18.01 33.71
N SER A 59 6.81 19.01 33.38
CA SER A 59 8.21 18.82 32.95
C SER A 59 9.09 18.48 34.15
N LEU A 60 10.03 17.56 33.94
CA LEU A 60 10.96 17.05 34.94
C LEU A 60 12.37 17.48 34.58
N PHE A 61 13.15 17.90 35.57
CA PHE A 61 14.49 18.44 35.41
C PHE A 61 15.56 17.54 36.04
N PRO A 62 16.84 17.69 35.64
CA PRO A 62 17.95 16.94 36.22
C PRO A 62 17.97 17.02 37.76
N GLY A 63 17.99 15.87 38.42
CA GLY A 63 18.01 15.72 39.88
C GLY A 63 16.62 15.67 40.55
N ASP A 64 15.54 15.85 39.79
CA ASP A 64 14.19 15.74 40.31
C ASP A 64 13.88 14.31 40.77
N ALA A 65 13.20 14.20 41.91
CA ALA A 65 12.69 12.94 42.44
C ALA A 65 11.16 12.89 42.33
N LEU A 66 10.62 11.81 41.79
CA LEU A 66 9.19 11.51 41.77
C LEU A 66 8.88 10.40 42.77
N SER A 67 7.75 10.51 43.47
CA SER A 67 7.25 9.49 44.38
C SER A 67 5.79 9.17 44.07
N THR A 68 5.46 7.89 44.00
CA THR A 68 4.08 7.39 43.99
C THR A 68 3.68 6.96 45.40
N GLY A 69 2.43 7.24 45.79
CA GLY A 69 1.83 6.72 47.02
C GLY A 69 1.29 5.28 46.86
N PRO A 70 0.60 4.75 47.87
CA PRO A 70 -0.14 3.50 47.76
C PRO A 70 -1.17 3.55 46.63
N ALA A 71 -1.33 2.46 45.90
CA ALA A 71 -2.25 2.33 44.76
C ALA A 71 -2.11 3.44 43.69
N SER A 72 -0.95 4.08 43.60
CA SER A 72 -0.69 5.20 42.69
C SER A 72 0.29 4.75 41.60
N LYS A 73 0.08 5.21 40.37
CA LYS A 73 0.96 4.93 39.23
C LYS A 73 1.32 6.22 38.51
N ALA A 74 2.45 6.22 37.83
CA ALA A 74 2.89 7.35 37.02
C ALA A 74 3.54 6.84 35.73
N ALA A 75 3.35 7.56 34.63
CA ALA A 75 4.00 7.28 33.35
C ALA A 75 4.85 8.49 32.93
N ILE A 76 6.10 8.26 32.55
CA ILE A 76 7.06 9.31 32.20
C ILE A 76 7.65 8.98 30.83
N LEU A 77 7.68 9.97 29.95
CA LEU A 77 8.45 9.91 28.71
C LEU A 77 9.66 10.82 28.85
N CYS A 78 10.85 10.25 28.78
CA CYS A 78 12.11 10.98 28.86
C CYS A 78 12.57 11.47 27.48
N VAL A 79 13.39 12.52 27.45
CA VAL A 79 13.96 13.08 26.21
C VAL A 79 14.89 12.11 25.48
N ASP A 80 15.33 11.05 26.17
CA ASP A 80 16.16 9.97 25.66
C ASP A 80 15.35 8.77 25.12
N GLU A 81 14.03 8.94 24.97
CA GLU A 81 13.02 7.94 24.59
C GLU A 81 12.71 6.88 25.66
N SER A 82 13.21 7.02 26.89
CA SER A 82 12.82 6.12 27.97
C SER A 82 11.34 6.27 28.27
N GLN A 83 10.65 5.15 28.18
CA GLN A 83 9.28 4.97 28.60
C GLN A 83 9.34 4.33 30.00
N ILE A 84 8.90 5.08 31.02
CA ILE A 84 8.99 4.65 32.41
C ILE A 84 7.60 4.60 33.02
N LYS A 85 7.25 3.47 33.64
CA LYS A 85 6.07 3.35 34.51
C LYS A 85 6.51 3.11 35.94
N LEU A 86 5.96 3.90 36.86
CA LEU A 86 6.13 3.74 38.30
C LEU A 86 4.93 2.98 38.86
N ASN A 87 5.20 1.92 39.63
CA ASN A 87 4.18 1.25 40.42
C ASN A 87 3.97 1.98 41.77
N GLU A 88 3.13 1.47 42.65
CA GLU A 88 2.87 2.09 43.95
C GLU A 88 4.12 2.16 44.85
N ASN A 89 4.13 3.11 45.79
CA ASN A 89 5.18 3.28 46.80
C ASN A 89 6.61 3.40 46.24
N THR A 90 6.74 3.92 45.03
CA THR A 90 7.98 3.96 44.25
C THR A 90 8.59 5.34 44.28
N VAL A 91 9.92 5.41 44.34
CA VAL A 91 10.68 6.64 44.12
C VAL A 91 11.61 6.46 42.93
N LEU A 92 11.59 7.43 42.02
CA LEU A 92 12.50 7.53 40.88
C LEU A 92 13.22 8.88 40.94
N VAL A 93 14.53 8.91 40.72
CA VAL A 93 15.31 10.16 40.57
C VAL A 93 15.91 10.21 39.17
N LEU A 94 15.62 11.28 38.42
CA LEU A 94 16.15 11.48 37.07
C LEU A 94 17.38 12.39 37.13
N LYS A 95 18.60 11.85 37.30
CA LYS A 95 19.81 12.69 37.46
C LYS A 95 20.22 13.40 36.17
N ALA A 96 20.15 12.71 35.04
CA ALA A 96 20.47 13.24 33.72
C ALA A 96 19.81 12.38 32.63
N ALA A 97 19.50 12.97 31.48
CA ALA A 97 19.01 12.23 30.32
C ALA A 97 19.69 12.72 29.03
N ALA A 98 20.12 11.78 28.19
CA ALA A 98 20.72 12.01 26.90
C ALA A 98 19.66 12.35 25.84
N PRO A 99 19.60 13.57 25.26
CA PRO A 99 18.53 13.90 24.34
C PRO A 99 18.58 13.07 23.04
N SER A 100 17.43 12.57 22.60
CA SER A 100 17.32 11.86 21.33
C SER A 100 17.22 12.81 20.14
N ALA A 101 18.05 12.54 19.13
CA ALA A 101 17.98 13.23 17.84
C ALA A 101 16.66 12.95 17.07
N ARG A 102 15.92 11.87 17.38
CA ARG A 102 14.63 11.60 16.73
C ARG A 102 13.52 12.53 17.23
N LEU A 103 13.61 12.95 18.49
CA LEU A 103 12.65 13.84 19.13
C LEU A 103 13.00 15.33 18.89
N SER A 104 14.18 15.62 18.33
CA SER A 104 14.77 16.97 18.25
C SER A 104 14.04 18.01 17.36
N GLY A 105 12.88 17.67 16.79
CA GLY A 105 12.02 18.55 15.99
C GLY A 105 10.55 18.58 16.42
N GLY A 106 10.20 17.97 17.55
CA GLY A 106 8.84 17.84 18.04
C GLY A 106 8.82 17.77 19.55
N GLY A 107 8.69 18.93 20.20
CA GLY A 107 8.15 19.04 21.55
C GLY A 107 8.78 18.19 22.65
N LEU A 108 10.11 18.02 22.69
CA LEU A 108 10.95 17.75 23.89
C LEU A 108 12.42 17.71 23.42
N VAL A 109 13.10 18.88 23.34
CA VAL A 109 14.46 19.00 22.80
C VAL A 109 15.26 20.08 23.53
N PRO A 110 16.49 19.76 23.96
CA PRO A 110 17.55 20.74 24.07
C PRO A 110 18.63 20.57 22.99
N VAL A 111 19.30 21.70 22.73
CA VAL A 111 20.37 21.90 21.76
C VAL A 111 21.64 21.13 22.17
N ALA A 112 22.39 20.65 21.17
CA ALA A 112 23.59 19.83 21.29
C ALA A 112 24.52 20.19 22.47
N SER A 113 24.61 19.27 23.44
CA SER A 113 25.64 19.28 24.49
C SER A 113 26.92 18.60 23.98
N LYS A 114 28.08 19.19 24.31
CA LYS A 114 29.43 18.75 23.91
C LYS A 114 29.99 17.57 24.72
N ALA A 115 29.26 17.01 25.68
CA ALA A 115 29.71 15.86 26.49
C ALA A 115 29.11 14.54 25.96
N ALA A 116 29.84 13.43 26.07
CA ALA A 116 29.32 12.10 25.78
C ALA A 116 28.08 11.86 26.65
N PRO A 117 26.87 11.74 26.06
CA PRO A 117 25.66 11.86 26.84
C PRO A 117 25.43 10.55 27.63
N ALA A 118 25.08 10.68 28.90
CA ALA A 118 24.67 9.57 29.74
C ALA A 118 23.30 9.84 30.34
N SER A 119 22.41 8.85 30.29
CA SER A 119 21.16 8.87 31.04
C SER A 119 21.38 8.13 32.36
N LEU A 120 21.20 8.84 33.46
CA LEU A 120 21.50 8.35 34.80
C LEU A 120 20.25 8.47 35.66
N TYR A 121 19.66 7.33 36.02
CA TYR A 121 18.44 7.27 36.81
C TYR A 121 18.68 6.46 38.09
N ASP A 122 18.01 6.82 39.18
CA ASP A 122 18.03 6.02 40.42
C ASP A 122 16.63 5.52 40.76
N VAL A 123 16.56 4.29 41.28
CA VAL A 123 15.35 3.71 41.90
C VAL A 123 15.68 3.38 43.36
N PRO A 124 15.51 4.33 44.30
CA PRO A 124 15.82 4.08 45.70
C PRO A 124 14.87 3.08 46.39
N LYS A 125 13.61 3.02 45.94
CA LYS A 125 12.59 2.09 46.48
C LYS A 125 11.44 1.87 45.50
N GLY A 126 10.73 0.75 45.65
CA GLY A 126 9.52 0.41 44.91
C GLY A 126 9.81 -0.31 43.60
N GLU A 127 8.91 -0.19 42.62
CA GLU A 127 8.94 -0.96 41.38
C GLU A 127 8.75 -0.08 40.14
N VAL A 128 9.64 -0.26 39.18
CA VAL A 128 9.73 0.54 37.94
C VAL A 128 9.78 -0.40 36.75
N TRP A 129 8.86 -0.23 35.81
CA TRP A 129 9.01 -0.76 34.45
C TRP A 129 9.68 0.30 33.59
N LEU A 130 10.70 -0.10 32.83
CA LEU A 130 11.41 0.79 31.93
C LEU A 130 11.64 0.11 30.59
N LYS A 131 11.36 0.87 29.52
CA LYS A 131 11.70 0.51 28.14
C LYS A 131 12.50 1.65 27.52
N ASN A 132 13.70 1.35 27.05
CA ASN A 132 14.48 2.27 26.23
C ASN A 132 15.17 1.48 25.12
N GLU A 133 14.90 1.84 23.86
CA GLU A 133 15.45 1.15 22.68
C GLU A 133 16.58 1.95 22.01
N ALA A 134 17.14 2.97 22.66
CA ALA A 134 18.20 3.82 22.13
C ALA A 134 19.60 3.31 22.52
N GLU A 135 20.39 2.93 21.50
CA GLU A 135 21.71 2.29 21.69
C GLU A 135 22.90 3.27 21.74
N ARG A 136 22.67 4.57 21.51
CA ARG A 136 23.74 5.53 21.18
C ARG A 136 24.37 6.24 22.38
N PHE A 137 23.91 5.96 23.60
CA PHE A 137 24.39 6.66 24.79
C PHE A 137 24.51 5.71 25.99
N ARG A 138 25.29 6.13 26.99
CA ARG A 138 25.49 5.35 28.23
C ARG A 138 24.23 5.46 29.09
N PHE A 139 23.49 4.39 29.23
CA PHE A 139 22.32 4.35 30.12
C PHE A 139 22.66 3.56 31.38
N GLU A 140 22.49 4.18 32.56
CA GLU A 140 22.65 3.52 33.84
C GLU A 140 21.46 3.76 34.77
N LEU A 141 21.00 2.68 35.40
CA LEU A 141 20.00 2.73 36.45
C LEU A 141 20.62 2.21 37.75
N SER A 142 20.66 3.04 38.79
CA SER A 142 21.21 2.66 40.09
C SER A 142 20.12 2.31 41.10
N THR A 143 20.35 1.25 41.85
CA THR A 143 19.58 0.84 43.03
C THR A 143 20.50 0.86 44.26
N PRO A 144 19.98 0.77 45.49
CA PRO A 144 20.83 0.69 46.69
C PRO A 144 21.82 -0.48 46.72
N ALA A 145 21.58 -1.57 45.96
CA ALA A 145 22.42 -2.76 45.97
C ALA A 145 23.34 -2.91 44.75
N MET A 146 22.97 -2.33 43.60
CA MET A 146 23.67 -2.51 42.32
C MET A 146 23.24 -1.48 41.27
N THR A 147 24.07 -1.32 40.23
CA THR A 147 23.76 -0.53 39.04
C THR A 147 23.57 -1.44 37.84
N ALA A 148 22.55 -1.16 37.03
CA ALA A 148 22.34 -1.77 35.73
C ALA A 148 22.89 -0.84 34.63
N ALA A 149 23.91 -1.30 33.89
CA ALA A 149 24.33 -0.69 32.63
C ALA A 149 23.53 -1.30 31.49
N ILE A 150 22.85 -0.44 30.73
CA ILE A 150 21.74 -0.84 29.87
C ILE A 150 22.10 -0.61 28.40
N ARG A 151 21.74 -1.58 27.55
CA ARG A 151 21.90 -1.51 26.09
C ARG A 151 20.61 -1.91 25.40
N GLY A 152 19.73 -0.94 25.15
CA GLY A 152 18.51 -1.14 24.35
C GLY A 152 17.60 -2.26 24.87
N THR A 153 16.86 -2.03 25.95
CA THR A 153 16.17 -3.11 26.69
C THR A 153 14.79 -2.73 27.22
N GLU A 154 13.99 -3.75 27.53
CA GLU A 154 12.79 -3.67 28.36
C GLU A 154 13.00 -4.50 29.63
N PHE A 155 12.83 -3.90 30.81
CA PHE A 155 13.06 -4.57 32.08
C PHE A 155 12.21 -3.99 33.22
N VAL A 156 12.13 -4.74 34.32
CA VAL A 156 11.51 -4.30 35.57
C VAL A 156 12.56 -4.28 36.66
N VAL A 157 12.59 -3.20 37.44
CA VAL A 157 13.39 -3.10 38.65
C VAL A 157 12.48 -3.00 39.85
N ARG A 158 12.75 -3.84 40.86
CA ARG A 158 12.05 -3.81 42.12
C ARG A 158 13.06 -3.75 43.26
N VAL A 159 12.89 -2.76 44.13
CA VAL A 159 13.65 -2.56 45.36
C VAL A 159 12.70 -2.75 46.54
N ALA A 160 12.85 -3.89 47.20
CA ALA A 160 12.03 -4.28 48.34
C ALA A 160 12.37 -3.43 49.59
N PRO A 161 11.44 -3.33 50.56
CA PRO A 161 11.67 -2.55 51.80
C PRO A 161 12.88 -3.00 52.62
N ASP A 162 13.31 -4.25 52.47
CA ASP A 162 14.47 -4.84 53.14
C ASP A 162 15.80 -4.62 52.38
N GLY A 163 15.78 -3.80 51.32
CA GLY A 163 16.93 -3.42 50.50
C GLY A 163 17.29 -4.40 49.39
N LEU A 164 16.57 -5.53 49.24
CA LEU A 164 16.77 -6.44 48.11
C LEU A 164 16.40 -5.75 46.80
N SER A 165 17.37 -5.62 45.90
CA SER A 165 17.15 -5.11 44.55
C SER A 165 17.07 -6.29 43.58
N THR A 166 16.07 -6.27 42.71
CA THR A 166 15.84 -7.28 41.67
C THR A 166 15.66 -6.58 40.33
N VAL A 167 16.23 -7.15 39.28
CA VAL A 167 16.11 -6.67 37.91
C VAL A 167 15.70 -7.85 37.04
N ALA A 168 14.46 -7.84 36.55
CA ALA A 168 13.94 -8.82 35.61
C ALA A 168 14.06 -8.28 34.19
N LEU A 169 14.87 -8.92 33.34
CA LEU A 169 15.08 -8.49 31.97
C LEU A 169 14.09 -9.19 31.03
N LEU A 170 13.25 -8.41 30.35
CA LEU A 170 12.22 -8.94 29.44
C LEU A 170 12.74 -9.02 28.01
N ARG A 171 13.53 -8.03 27.60
CA ARG A 171 14.08 -7.94 26.24
C ARG A 171 15.42 -7.23 26.23
N GLY A 172 16.32 -7.68 25.36
CA GLY A 172 17.66 -7.11 25.14
C GLY A 172 18.72 -7.72 26.07
N ALA A 173 19.74 -6.95 26.41
CA ALA A 173 20.83 -7.37 27.30
C ALA A 173 21.26 -6.23 28.22
N LEU A 174 21.58 -6.54 29.48
CA LEU A 174 22.14 -5.57 30.43
C LEU A 174 23.21 -6.20 31.31
N THR A 175 24.06 -5.37 31.91
CA THR A 175 25.05 -5.83 32.89
C THR A 175 24.74 -5.22 34.23
N LEU A 176 24.57 -6.05 35.25
CA LEU A 176 24.48 -5.63 36.64
C LEU A 176 25.87 -5.59 37.24
N PHE A 177 26.20 -4.54 37.99
CA PHE A 177 27.49 -4.45 38.65
C PHE A 177 27.39 -3.71 39.97
N ASN A 178 28.28 -4.07 40.89
CA ASN A 178 28.58 -3.33 42.10
C ASN A 178 30.05 -3.57 42.50
N ALA A 179 30.48 -3.05 43.64
CA ALA A 179 31.86 -3.20 44.10
C ALA A 179 32.29 -4.66 44.38
N GLN A 180 31.34 -5.59 44.46
CA GLN A 180 31.57 -7.01 44.76
C GLN A 180 31.60 -7.91 43.50
N GLY A 181 31.17 -7.41 42.34
CA GLY A 181 31.25 -8.14 41.08
C GLY A 181 30.31 -7.63 39.98
N GLU A 182 30.44 -8.22 38.79
CA GLU A 182 29.61 -7.95 37.62
C GLU A 182 28.85 -9.21 37.16
N LEU A 183 27.65 -9.03 36.64
CA LEU A 183 26.75 -10.09 36.19
C LEU A 183 26.01 -9.68 34.90
N PRO A 184 26.31 -10.31 33.75
CA PRO A 184 25.52 -10.11 32.54
C PRO A 184 24.16 -10.81 32.62
N LEU A 185 23.10 -10.12 32.24
CA LEU A 185 21.74 -10.65 32.09
C LEU A 185 21.30 -10.64 30.61
N ALA A 186 20.61 -11.70 30.21
CA ALA A 186 19.90 -11.86 28.95
C ALA A 186 18.37 -11.85 29.16
N ALA A 187 17.60 -11.67 28.08
CA ALA A 187 16.15 -11.70 28.12
C ALA A 187 15.61 -13.01 28.75
N GLY A 188 14.64 -12.90 29.66
CA GLY A 188 14.10 -14.03 30.43
C GLY A 188 14.87 -14.35 31.71
N GLU A 189 15.94 -13.62 32.02
CA GLU A 189 16.71 -13.79 33.26
C GLU A 189 16.40 -12.69 34.29
N LEU A 190 16.61 -13.02 35.56
CA LEU A 190 16.51 -12.09 36.69
C LEU A 190 17.83 -12.04 37.44
N GLY A 191 18.26 -10.83 37.76
CA GLY A 191 19.36 -10.58 38.66
C GLY A 191 18.87 -10.06 40.00
N SER A 192 19.51 -10.46 41.09
CA SER A 192 19.21 -9.94 42.43
C SER A 192 20.47 -9.71 43.26
N ALA A 193 20.44 -8.67 44.10
CA ALA A 193 21.51 -8.33 45.01
C ALA A 193 20.96 -7.63 46.26
N ARG A 194 21.61 -7.85 47.41
CA ARG A 194 21.46 -7.00 48.60
C ARG A 194 22.66 -6.05 48.72
N PRO A 195 22.53 -4.91 49.42
CA PRO A 195 23.66 -4.00 49.62
C PRO A 195 24.87 -4.74 50.21
N GLY A 196 26.02 -4.62 49.54
CA GLY A 196 27.27 -5.27 49.94
C GLY A 196 27.45 -6.74 49.51
N GLN A 197 26.51 -7.32 48.75
CA GLN A 197 26.62 -8.67 48.18
C GLN A 197 26.80 -8.61 46.66
N ALA A 198 27.51 -9.58 46.07
CA ALA A 198 27.64 -9.68 44.62
C ALA A 198 26.27 -10.01 43.97
N PRO A 199 25.97 -9.49 42.75
CA PRO A 199 24.74 -9.82 42.04
C PRO A 199 24.67 -11.31 41.68
N THR A 200 23.49 -11.90 41.79
CA THR A 200 23.23 -13.32 41.47
C THR A 200 22.14 -13.46 40.43
N LYS A 201 22.20 -14.51 39.61
CA LYS A 201 21.27 -14.78 38.50
C LYS A 201 20.28 -15.89 38.83
N GLN A 202 19.03 -15.72 38.39
CA GLN A 202 17.97 -16.71 38.39
C GLN A 202 17.26 -16.72 37.03
N VAL A 203 16.72 -17.87 36.62
CA VAL A 203 15.91 -17.99 35.40
C VAL A 203 14.47 -17.65 35.74
N LEU A 204 13.84 -16.78 34.95
CA LEU A 204 12.44 -16.42 35.15
C LEU A 204 11.53 -17.42 34.45
N VAL A 205 10.70 -18.14 35.21
CA VAL A 205 9.80 -19.18 34.67
C VAL A 205 8.68 -18.57 33.83
N ASN A 206 8.18 -17.39 34.19
CA ASN A 206 7.16 -16.68 33.43
C ASN A 206 7.41 -15.14 33.40
N PRO A 207 8.14 -14.64 32.38
CA PRO A 207 8.44 -13.22 32.21
C PRO A 207 7.22 -12.30 32.12
N ALA A 208 6.08 -12.80 31.63
CA ALA A 208 4.87 -11.99 31.52
C ALA A 208 4.30 -11.59 32.90
N HIS A 209 4.49 -12.43 33.93
CA HIS A 209 3.99 -12.15 35.28
C HIS A 209 4.73 -10.99 35.96
N ALA A 210 5.99 -10.72 35.57
CA ALA A 210 6.77 -9.61 36.13
C ALA A 210 6.22 -8.22 35.73
N VAL A 211 5.43 -8.15 34.65
CA VAL A 211 4.86 -6.90 34.10
C VAL A 211 3.35 -6.91 33.98
N GLN A 212 2.67 -7.87 34.60
CA GLN A 212 1.22 -8.02 34.50
C GLN A 212 0.48 -6.73 34.90
N TRP A 213 0.98 -6.00 35.90
CA TRP A 213 0.48 -4.69 36.34
C TRP A 213 0.54 -3.57 35.29
N THR A 214 1.20 -3.78 34.15
CA THR A 214 1.29 -2.86 33.02
C THR A 214 0.24 -3.09 31.93
N LEU A 215 -0.54 -4.19 32.03
CA LEU A 215 -1.59 -4.57 31.08
C LEU A 215 -2.87 -3.72 31.24
N TYR A 216 -3.62 -3.61 30.15
CA TYR A 216 -4.93 -2.97 30.08
C TYR A 216 -5.95 -3.97 29.51
N TYR A 217 -7.01 -4.31 30.27
CA TYR A 217 -8.11 -5.16 29.81
C TYR A 217 -9.39 -4.33 29.64
N PRO A 218 -9.91 -4.15 28.42
CA PRO A 218 -11.10 -3.34 28.14
C PRO A 218 -12.40 -4.14 28.37
N ALA A 219 -12.60 -4.67 29.58
CA ALA A 219 -13.84 -5.36 29.91
C ALA A 219 -15.04 -4.40 29.79
N VAL A 220 -16.16 -4.87 29.25
CA VAL A 220 -17.40 -4.11 29.13
C VAL A 220 -18.36 -4.58 30.22
N ALA A 221 -18.90 -3.64 30.99
CA ALA A 221 -19.90 -3.96 32.00
C ALA A 221 -21.00 -2.91 32.08
N ASP A 222 -22.16 -3.35 32.55
CA ASP A 222 -23.24 -2.47 32.99
C ASP A 222 -23.09 -2.26 34.49
N THR A 223 -22.77 -1.04 34.89
CA THR A 223 -22.56 -0.70 36.31
C THR A 223 -23.79 -0.94 37.17
N SER A 224 -25.00 -0.91 36.61
CA SER A 224 -26.24 -1.22 37.35
C SER A 224 -26.31 -2.70 37.74
N LEU A 225 -25.78 -3.60 36.90
CA LEU A 225 -25.73 -5.04 37.16
C LEU A 225 -24.54 -5.43 38.08
N LEU A 226 -23.54 -4.56 38.20
CA LEU A 226 -22.41 -4.72 39.13
C LEU A 226 -22.73 -4.20 40.54
N VAL A 227 -23.83 -3.48 40.70
CA VAL A 227 -24.25 -2.88 41.96
C VAL A 227 -25.64 -3.41 42.29
N GLY A 228 -25.72 -4.51 43.02
CA GLY A 228 -27.01 -5.06 43.43
C GLY A 228 -27.86 -4.02 44.19
N GLU A 229 -29.19 -4.15 44.14
CA GLU A 229 -30.14 -3.22 44.79
C GLU A 229 -30.02 -3.16 46.33
N GLY A 230 -29.22 -4.06 46.93
CA GLY A 230 -29.02 -4.13 48.37
C GLY A 230 -28.32 -2.90 48.98
N ALA A 231 -28.79 -2.46 50.15
CA ALA A 231 -28.19 -1.40 50.96
C ALA A 231 -27.09 -1.89 51.94
N GLY A 232 -26.59 -3.12 51.76
CA GLY A 232 -25.63 -3.73 52.67
C GLY A 232 -24.22 -3.12 52.60
N PRO A 233 -23.39 -3.25 53.67
CA PRO A 233 -22.04 -2.70 53.72
C PRO A 233 -21.12 -3.15 52.56
N ALA A 234 -21.25 -4.41 52.11
CA ALA A 234 -20.48 -4.95 51.00
C ALA A 234 -20.87 -4.34 49.64
N ALA A 235 -22.16 -4.15 49.38
CA ALA A 235 -22.66 -3.48 48.17
C ALA A 235 -22.25 -2.00 48.13
N THR A 236 -22.24 -1.31 49.28
CA THR A 236 -21.74 0.06 49.39
C THR A 236 -20.23 0.14 49.12
N ALA A 237 -19.45 -0.79 49.66
CA ALA A 237 -18.02 -0.88 49.38
C ALA A 237 -17.74 -1.18 47.90
N ALA A 238 -18.50 -2.08 47.27
CA ALA A 238 -18.40 -2.39 45.85
C ALA A 238 -18.76 -1.19 44.96
N ARG A 239 -19.83 -0.44 45.28
CA ARG A 239 -20.15 0.85 44.63
C ARG A 239 -19.00 1.83 44.72
N GLN A 240 -18.45 2.00 45.91
CA GLN A 240 -17.36 2.92 46.13
C GLN A 240 -16.12 2.49 45.34
N ALA A 241 -15.83 1.20 45.26
CA ALA A 241 -14.76 0.68 44.42
C ALA A 241 -15.00 0.96 42.93
N LEU A 242 -16.20 0.77 42.40
CA LEU A 242 -16.54 1.11 41.02
C LEU A 242 -16.42 2.62 40.74
N THR A 243 -16.91 3.47 41.63
CA THR A 243 -16.74 4.93 41.51
C THR A 243 -15.26 5.32 41.56
N THR A 244 -14.47 4.64 42.39
CA THR A 244 -13.03 4.87 42.52
C THR A 244 -12.32 4.43 41.24
N ALA A 245 -12.67 3.27 40.68
CA ALA A 245 -12.14 2.79 39.40
C ALA A 245 -12.52 3.73 38.24
N GLY A 246 -13.76 4.22 38.20
CA GLY A 246 -14.23 5.17 37.17
C GLY A 246 -13.57 6.55 37.24
N LYS A 247 -12.96 6.91 38.38
CA LYS A 247 -12.09 8.10 38.51
C LYS A 247 -10.64 7.83 38.08
N GLY A 248 -10.37 6.67 37.50
CA GLY A 248 -9.04 6.21 37.17
C GLY A 248 -8.25 5.62 38.34
N GLU A 249 -8.75 5.60 39.58
CA GLU A 249 -8.05 5.01 40.76
C GLU A 249 -8.21 3.47 40.84
N VAL A 250 -8.07 2.78 39.71
CA VAL A 250 -8.33 1.35 39.54
C VAL A 250 -7.54 0.46 40.51
N GLY A 251 -6.27 0.76 40.78
CA GLY A 251 -5.47 -0.02 41.74
C GLY A 251 -6.04 0.04 43.17
N ARG A 252 -6.56 1.20 43.58
CA ARG A 252 -7.15 1.40 44.91
C ARG A 252 -8.50 0.70 45.00
N ALA A 253 -9.29 0.78 43.92
CA ALA A 253 -10.52 0.02 43.79
C ALA A 253 -10.25 -1.49 43.90
N TYR A 254 -9.23 -1.99 43.21
CA TYR A 254 -8.85 -3.41 43.26
C TYR A 254 -8.42 -3.83 44.67
N ALA A 255 -7.52 -3.07 45.31
CA ALA A 255 -7.09 -3.37 46.67
C ALA A 255 -8.27 -3.37 47.67
N ALA A 256 -9.19 -2.42 47.54
CA ALA A 256 -10.40 -2.38 48.35
C ALA A 256 -11.30 -3.60 48.11
N MET A 257 -11.46 -4.03 46.85
CA MET A 257 -12.23 -5.23 46.50
C MET A 257 -11.55 -6.51 46.98
N ALA A 258 -10.23 -6.64 46.82
CA ALA A 258 -9.46 -7.78 47.32
C ALA A 258 -9.61 -7.90 48.85
N GLN A 259 -9.43 -6.79 49.58
CA GLN A 259 -9.60 -6.78 51.03
C GLN A 259 -11.04 -7.11 51.46
N LEU A 260 -12.04 -6.67 50.70
CA LEU A 260 -13.45 -6.99 50.95
C LEU A 260 -13.71 -8.48 50.78
N LEU A 261 -13.20 -9.07 49.69
CA LEU A 261 -13.35 -10.49 49.35
C LEU A 261 -12.57 -11.40 50.32
N ASP A 262 -11.39 -10.98 50.78
CA ASP A 262 -10.57 -11.69 51.78
C ASP A 262 -11.25 -11.75 53.15
N LYS A 263 -12.09 -10.75 53.48
CA LYS A 263 -12.93 -10.75 54.69
C LYS A 263 -14.15 -11.69 54.60
N GLY A 264 -14.26 -12.46 53.53
CA GLY A 264 -15.35 -13.43 53.31
C GLY A 264 -16.65 -12.82 52.81
N LEU A 265 -16.67 -11.52 52.47
CA LEU A 265 -17.83 -10.85 51.88
C LEU A 265 -17.83 -11.07 50.36
N ASN A 266 -18.25 -12.27 49.94
CA ASN A 266 -18.07 -12.79 48.58
C ASN A 266 -19.38 -13.28 47.94
N ASP A 267 -20.46 -12.50 48.05
CA ASP A 267 -21.64 -12.76 47.23
C ASP A 267 -21.32 -12.63 45.73
N ALA A 268 -22.20 -13.15 44.87
CA ALA A 268 -21.93 -13.23 43.44
C ALA A 268 -21.76 -11.85 42.79
N THR A 269 -22.52 -10.85 43.20
CA THR A 269 -22.42 -9.47 42.68
C THR A 269 -21.10 -8.82 43.07
N VAL A 270 -20.70 -8.92 44.34
CA VAL A 270 -19.41 -8.40 44.84
C VAL A 270 -18.23 -9.11 44.18
N LEU A 271 -18.30 -10.44 43.97
CA LEU A 271 -17.31 -11.19 43.20
C LEU A 271 -17.22 -10.72 41.74
N THR A 272 -18.36 -10.48 41.10
CA THR A 272 -18.44 -10.02 39.70
C THR A 272 -17.85 -8.62 39.57
N THR A 273 -18.17 -7.71 40.50
CA THR A 273 -17.60 -6.36 40.58
C THR A 273 -16.11 -6.40 40.86
N GLY A 274 -15.68 -7.29 41.77
CA GLY A 274 -14.27 -7.51 42.06
C GLY A 274 -13.54 -7.98 40.81
N ALA A 275 -14.13 -8.91 40.05
CA ALA A 275 -13.56 -9.40 38.81
C ALA A 275 -13.47 -8.33 37.72
N TYR A 276 -14.52 -7.51 37.56
CA TYR A 276 -14.50 -6.38 36.62
C TYR A 276 -13.37 -5.39 36.97
N VAL A 277 -13.25 -5.02 38.25
CA VAL A 277 -12.18 -4.14 38.74
C VAL A 277 -10.80 -4.81 38.61
N ALA A 278 -10.69 -6.12 38.82
CA ALA A 278 -9.46 -6.88 38.61
C ALA A 278 -9.02 -6.88 37.14
N LEU A 279 -9.94 -7.06 36.19
CA LEU A 279 -9.63 -6.93 34.76
C LEU A 279 -9.10 -5.51 34.46
N MET A 280 -9.81 -4.46 34.89
CA MET A 280 -9.33 -3.09 34.72
C MET A 280 -7.95 -2.86 35.38
N ALA A 281 -7.66 -3.53 36.49
CA ALA A 281 -6.39 -3.43 37.21
C ALA A 281 -5.23 -4.20 36.56
N GLY A 282 -5.50 -5.04 35.56
CA GLY A 282 -4.51 -5.90 34.93
C GLY A 282 -4.34 -7.27 35.60
N GLU A 283 -5.31 -7.73 36.39
CA GLU A 283 -5.25 -8.93 37.23
C GLU A 283 -6.18 -10.06 36.72
N PRO A 284 -5.94 -10.63 35.52
CA PRO A 284 -6.82 -11.62 34.88
C PRO A 284 -6.93 -12.93 35.65
N GLU A 285 -5.89 -13.36 36.38
CA GLU A 285 -5.96 -14.57 37.20
C GLU A 285 -6.93 -14.39 38.39
N ALA A 286 -6.85 -13.25 39.08
CA ALA A 286 -7.79 -12.91 40.13
C ALA A 286 -9.21 -12.77 39.57
N ALA A 287 -9.35 -12.08 38.43
CA ALA A 287 -10.62 -11.95 37.74
C ALA A 287 -11.23 -13.31 37.36
N GLY A 288 -10.46 -14.20 36.73
CA GLY A 288 -10.93 -15.53 36.33
C GLY A 288 -11.39 -16.37 37.51
N ARG A 289 -10.64 -16.36 38.62
CA ARG A 289 -11.04 -17.04 39.87
C ARG A 289 -12.35 -16.47 40.43
N TRP A 290 -12.48 -15.14 40.47
CA TRP A 290 -13.67 -14.49 41.01
C TRP A 290 -14.89 -14.63 40.08
N ILE A 291 -14.72 -14.63 38.75
CA ILE A 291 -15.77 -14.94 37.77
C ILE A 291 -16.27 -16.37 37.97
N ALA A 292 -15.37 -17.34 38.07
CA ALA A 292 -15.75 -18.74 38.31
C ALA A 292 -16.50 -18.89 39.65
N ALA A 293 -16.01 -18.23 40.71
CA ALA A 293 -16.66 -18.24 42.02
C ALA A 293 -18.04 -17.56 42.01
N ALA A 294 -18.21 -16.47 41.26
CA ALA A 294 -19.48 -15.78 41.09
C ALA A 294 -20.50 -16.67 40.38
N ARG A 295 -20.11 -17.28 39.26
CA ARG A 295 -20.96 -18.19 38.48
C ARG A 295 -21.34 -19.46 39.23
N ASN A 296 -20.48 -19.97 40.11
CA ASN A 296 -20.81 -21.12 40.94
C ASN A 296 -21.84 -20.77 42.04
N ARG A 297 -21.80 -19.55 42.58
CA ARG A 297 -22.76 -19.09 43.59
C ARG A 297 -24.10 -18.71 42.98
N GLU A 298 -24.07 -17.99 41.86
CA GLU A 298 -25.25 -17.54 41.16
C GLU A 298 -25.12 -17.84 39.66
N PRO A 299 -25.46 -19.07 39.23
CA PRO A 299 -25.37 -19.48 37.83
C PRO A 299 -26.20 -18.62 36.87
N GLN A 300 -27.22 -17.92 37.39
CA GLN A 300 -28.10 -17.06 36.61
C GLN A 300 -27.57 -15.63 36.43
N SER A 301 -26.47 -15.25 37.10
CA SER A 301 -25.93 -13.88 37.02
C SER A 301 -25.52 -13.52 35.59
N VAL A 302 -26.22 -12.52 35.02
CA VAL A 302 -25.98 -12.01 33.67
C VAL A 302 -24.59 -11.37 33.57
N ALA A 303 -24.23 -10.50 34.53
CA ALA A 303 -22.94 -9.81 34.51
C ALA A 303 -21.75 -10.79 34.63
N ALA A 304 -21.84 -11.80 35.50
CA ALA A 304 -20.79 -12.81 35.64
C ALA A 304 -20.63 -13.68 34.38
N ALA A 305 -21.74 -14.05 33.74
CA ALA A 305 -21.72 -14.80 32.48
C ALA A 305 -21.14 -13.97 31.32
N CYS A 306 -21.50 -12.69 31.21
CA CYS A 306 -20.94 -11.78 30.22
C CYS A 306 -19.43 -11.58 30.41
N LEU A 307 -18.96 -11.33 31.64
CA LEU A 307 -17.52 -11.22 31.91
C LEU A 307 -16.77 -12.52 31.59
N ALA A 308 -17.35 -13.68 31.86
CA ALA A 308 -16.75 -14.97 31.47
C ALA A 308 -16.62 -15.11 29.95
N ALA A 309 -17.67 -14.76 29.20
CA ALA A 309 -17.64 -14.80 27.73
C ALA A 309 -16.62 -13.81 27.15
N GLN A 310 -16.55 -12.59 27.69
CA GLN A 310 -15.56 -11.59 27.30
C GLN A 310 -14.13 -12.03 27.64
N MET A 311 -13.91 -12.63 28.82
CA MET A 311 -12.60 -13.17 29.20
C MET A 311 -12.17 -14.32 28.29
N ALA A 312 -13.09 -15.24 27.97
CA ALA A 312 -12.83 -16.29 26.99
C ALA A 312 -12.51 -15.70 25.61
N LEU A 313 -13.18 -14.61 25.19
CA LEU A 313 -12.88 -13.91 23.95
C LEU A 313 -11.48 -13.26 23.98
N PHE A 314 -11.10 -12.58 25.06
CA PHE A 314 -9.77 -11.99 25.22
C PHE A 314 -8.65 -13.04 25.23
N GLU A 315 -8.94 -14.24 25.72
CA GLU A 315 -8.03 -15.39 25.67
C GLU A 315 -8.14 -16.18 24.35
N ASN A 316 -8.90 -15.66 23.37
CA ASN A 316 -9.15 -16.25 22.05
C ASN A 316 -9.72 -17.69 22.11
N ARG A 317 -10.43 -18.04 23.20
CA ARG A 317 -11.22 -19.27 23.33
C ARG A 317 -12.58 -19.07 22.65
N LEU A 318 -12.57 -18.85 21.32
CA LEU A 318 -13.74 -18.42 20.54
C LEU A 318 -14.94 -19.36 20.65
N ALA A 319 -14.71 -20.66 20.63
CA ALA A 319 -15.79 -21.66 20.77
C ALA A 319 -16.47 -21.57 22.14
N GLU A 320 -15.69 -21.36 23.20
CA GLU A 320 -16.21 -21.20 24.55
C GLU A 320 -16.91 -19.86 24.72
N ALA A 321 -16.31 -18.77 24.23
CA ALA A 321 -16.93 -17.45 24.22
C ALA A 321 -18.28 -17.47 23.49
N ALA A 322 -18.35 -18.16 22.34
CA ALA A 322 -19.58 -18.35 21.57
C ALA A 322 -20.63 -19.19 22.31
N ALA A 323 -20.21 -20.24 23.01
CA ALA A 323 -21.12 -21.06 23.82
C ALA A 323 -21.69 -20.25 25.01
N LEU A 324 -20.82 -19.57 25.76
CA LEU A 324 -21.20 -18.73 26.91
C LEU A 324 -22.09 -17.56 26.48
N SER A 325 -21.74 -16.88 25.40
CA SER A 325 -22.53 -15.77 24.86
C SER A 325 -23.91 -16.22 24.38
N ARG A 326 -24.01 -17.37 23.69
CA ARG A 326 -25.29 -17.92 23.23
C ARG A 326 -26.19 -18.30 24.40
N ASP A 327 -25.63 -18.92 25.44
CA ASP A 327 -26.37 -19.27 26.65
C ASP A 327 -26.95 -18.03 27.35
N VAL A 328 -26.12 -17.00 27.60
CA VAL A 328 -26.60 -15.79 28.28
C VAL A 328 -27.57 -14.98 27.42
N LEU A 329 -27.38 -14.95 26.09
CA LEU A 329 -28.31 -14.30 25.15
C LEU A 329 -29.68 -14.98 25.13
N ALA A 330 -29.73 -16.30 25.23
CA ALA A 330 -30.99 -17.04 25.28
C ALA A 330 -31.77 -16.77 26.58
N ARG A 331 -31.06 -16.55 27.70
CA ARG A 331 -31.66 -16.32 29.02
C ARG A 331 -32.05 -14.86 29.27
N ALA A 332 -31.30 -13.91 28.73
CA ALA A 332 -31.49 -12.46 28.98
C ALA A 332 -31.33 -11.62 27.69
N PRO A 333 -32.20 -11.81 26.68
CA PRO A 333 -32.09 -11.10 25.39
C PRO A 333 -32.31 -9.58 25.49
N ASP A 334 -33.01 -9.11 26.52
CA ASP A 334 -33.36 -7.70 26.73
C ASP A 334 -32.33 -6.93 27.58
N SER A 335 -31.12 -7.50 27.78
CA SER A 335 -30.02 -6.81 28.45
C SER A 335 -29.06 -6.18 27.44
N ALA A 336 -28.80 -4.88 27.56
CA ALA A 336 -27.84 -4.17 26.70
C ALA A 336 -26.42 -4.78 26.80
N LEU A 337 -25.96 -5.14 28.00
CA LEU A 337 -24.68 -5.80 28.21
C LEU A 337 -24.57 -7.16 27.49
N VAL A 338 -25.65 -7.94 27.50
CA VAL A 338 -25.73 -9.23 26.82
C VAL A 338 -25.65 -9.04 25.31
N GLN A 339 -26.39 -8.06 24.78
CA GLN A 339 -26.34 -7.70 23.37
C GLN A 339 -24.95 -7.24 22.95
N VAL A 340 -24.27 -6.40 23.73
CA VAL A 340 -22.88 -6.00 23.43
C VAL A 340 -21.93 -7.20 23.48
N THR A 341 -22.07 -8.08 24.48
CA THR A 341 -21.23 -9.28 24.58
C THR A 341 -21.47 -10.22 23.38
N ALA A 342 -22.72 -10.40 22.97
CA ALA A 342 -23.06 -11.16 21.77
C ALA A 342 -22.54 -10.49 20.49
N GLY A 343 -22.55 -9.16 20.43
CA GLY A 343 -21.95 -8.39 19.34
C GLY A 343 -20.44 -8.57 19.24
N LEU A 344 -19.72 -8.53 20.37
CA LEU A 344 -18.27 -8.77 20.43
C LEU A 344 -17.91 -10.18 19.95
N VAL A 345 -18.68 -11.17 20.39
CA VAL A 345 -18.51 -12.57 19.96
C VAL A 345 -18.88 -12.76 18.49
N ALA A 346 -19.98 -12.18 18.01
CA ALA A 346 -20.37 -12.24 16.61
C ALA A 346 -19.31 -11.60 15.70
N ALA A 347 -18.74 -10.47 16.14
CA ALA A 347 -17.66 -9.82 15.42
C ALA A 347 -16.42 -10.71 15.36
N SER A 348 -16.10 -11.44 16.45
CA SER A 348 -14.99 -12.40 16.48
C SER A 348 -15.15 -13.60 15.54
N THR A 349 -16.38 -13.87 15.09
CA THR A 349 -16.69 -14.91 14.11
C THR A 349 -17.04 -14.35 12.73
N PHE A 350 -16.60 -13.13 12.41
CA PHE A 350 -16.81 -12.41 11.14
C PHE A 350 -18.27 -12.07 10.80
N ASP A 351 -19.19 -12.24 11.74
CA ASP A 351 -20.60 -11.90 11.53
C ASP A 351 -20.85 -10.45 11.91
N LEU A 352 -20.26 -9.53 11.14
CA LEU A 352 -20.40 -8.10 11.37
C LEU A 352 -21.84 -7.57 11.22
N PRO A 353 -22.67 -8.06 10.27
CA PRO A 353 -24.08 -7.69 10.24
C PRO A 353 -24.78 -8.02 11.56
N ARG A 354 -24.55 -9.22 12.12
CA ARG A 354 -25.07 -9.58 13.43
C ARG A 354 -24.44 -8.75 14.54
N ALA A 355 -23.15 -8.47 14.50
CA ALA A 355 -22.49 -7.62 15.49
C ALA A 355 -23.11 -6.21 15.52
N LYS A 356 -23.29 -5.59 14.34
CA LYS A 356 -23.99 -4.30 14.19
C LYS A 356 -25.42 -4.38 14.70
N ALA A 357 -26.16 -5.44 14.38
CA ALA A 357 -27.52 -5.64 14.87
C ALA A 357 -27.59 -5.74 16.40
N CYS A 358 -26.69 -6.52 17.00
CA CYS A 358 -26.55 -6.63 18.45
C CYS A 358 -26.21 -5.28 19.10
N TYR A 359 -25.26 -4.51 18.56
CA TYR A 359 -24.93 -3.18 19.11
C TYR A 359 -26.08 -2.18 18.93
N ARG A 360 -26.80 -2.21 17.80
CA ARG A 360 -28.01 -1.39 17.61
C ARG A 360 -29.12 -1.77 18.57
N GLN A 361 -29.30 -3.06 18.84
CA GLN A 361 -30.25 -3.55 19.82
C GLN A 361 -29.85 -3.11 21.24
N ALA A 362 -28.56 -3.20 21.59
CA ALA A 362 -28.06 -2.68 22.86
C ALA A 362 -28.37 -1.19 23.03
N LEU A 363 -28.15 -0.37 21.99
CA LEU A 363 -28.48 1.06 21.99
C LEU A 363 -29.99 1.36 21.96
N THR A 364 -30.82 0.39 21.56
CA THR A 364 -32.28 0.50 21.66
C THR A 364 -32.76 0.21 23.07
N LEU A 365 -32.15 -0.77 23.74
CA LEU A 365 -32.45 -1.16 25.12
C LEU A 365 -31.92 -0.11 26.11
N ASP A 366 -30.71 0.38 25.89
CA ASP A 366 -30.08 1.46 26.64
C ASP A 366 -29.34 2.43 25.69
N PRO A 367 -29.97 3.55 25.33
CA PRO A 367 -29.35 4.59 24.50
C PRO A 367 -28.10 5.22 25.13
N GLY A 368 -27.90 5.09 26.45
CA GLY A 368 -26.74 5.57 27.19
C GLY A 368 -25.58 4.58 27.25
N PHE A 369 -25.70 3.39 26.67
CA PHE A 369 -24.65 2.37 26.72
C PHE A 369 -23.49 2.69 25.75
N THR A 370 -22.59 3.58 26.18
CA THR A 370 -21.54 4.19 25.35
C THR A 370 -20.62 3.18 24.67
N ALA A 371 -20.31 2.08 25.34
CA ALA A 371 -19.51 0.99 24.76
C ALA A 371 -20.14 0.44 23.47
N ALA A 372 -21.46 0.24 23.42
CA ALA A 372 -22.14 -0.23 22.21
C ALA A 372 -21.99 0.76 21.05
N ALA A 373 -22.11 2.06 21.32
CA ALA A 373 -21.95 3.10 20.32
C ALA A 373 -20.51 3.19 19.79
N VAL A 374 -19.51 3.07 20.67
CA VAL A 374 -18.10 3.07 20.27
C VAL A 374 -17.78 1.85 19.39
N TYR A 375 -18.21 0.64 19.78
CA TYR A 375 -17.97 -0.55 18.96
C TYR A 375 -18.71 -0.50 17.62
N LEU A 376 -19.96 -0.01 17.61
CA LEU A 376 -20.72 0.17 16.38
C LEU A 376 -20.03 1.19 15.46
N ALA A 377 -19.67 2.37 15.97
CA ALA A 377 -18.99 3.40 15.19
C ALA A 377 -17.61 2.94 14.68
N ARG A 378 -16.88 2.12 15.45
CA ARG A 378 -15.60 1.54 15.02
C ARG A 378 -15.78 0.57 13.85
N ILE A 379 -16.81 -0.27 13.89
CA ILE A 379 -17.13 -1.15 12.77
C ILE A 379 -17.60 -0.33 11.56
N GLU A 380 -18.46 0.66 11.76
CA GLU A 380 -18.95 1.54 10.69
C GLU A 380 -17.78 2.28 10.02
N LEU A 381 -16.84 2.84 10.80
CA LEU A 381 -15.60 3.45 10.31
C LEU A 381 -14.71 2.44 9.54
N GLY A 382 -14.49 1.25 10.12
CA GLY A 382 -13.69 0.20 9.48
C GLY A 382 -14.31 -0.37 8.20
N SER A 383 -15.63 -0.20 8.04
CA SER A 383 -16.39 -0.59 6.85
C SER A 383 -16.57 0.57 5.85
N ASP A 384 -15.89 1.70 6.03
CA ASP A 384 -16.02 2.91 5.20
C ASP A 384 -17.45 3.53 5.18
N GLU A 385 -18.22 3.33 6.25
CA GLU A 385 -19.53 3.94 6.51
C GLU A 385 -19.39 5.20 7.38
N LEU A 386 -18.58 6.16 6.91
CA LEU A 386 -18.15 7.33 7.69
C LEU A 386 -19.31 8.15 8.28
N GLU A 387 -20.37 8.37 7.50
CA GLU A 387 -21.55 9.14 7.91
C GLU A 387 -22.37 8.41 8.99
N ALA A 388 -22.50 7.08 8.85
CA ALA A 388 -23.15 6.25 9.87
C ALA A 388 -22.32 6.24 11.16
N ALA A 389 -21.00 6.09 11.05
CA ALA A 389 -20.08 6.14 12.17
C ALA A 389 -20.19 7.49 12.91
N TRP A 390 -20.27 8.60 12.17
CA TRP A 390 -20.48 9.92 12.77
C TRP A 390 -21.85 10.04 13.44
N ALA A 391 -22.93 9.58 12.80
CA ALA A 391 -24.26 9.61 13.39
C ALA A 391 -24.36 8.80 14.69
N THR A 392 -23.72 7.63 14.73
CA THR A 392 -23.64 6.76 15.91
C THR A 392 -22.83 7.44 17.02
N ILE A 393 -21.59 7.87 16.73
CA ILE A 393 -20.71 8.43 17.77
C ILE A 393 -21.18 9.81 18.26
N ALA A 394 -21.84 10.61 17.41
CA ALA A 394 -22.37 11.91 17.80
C ALA A 394 -23.50 11.80 18.84
N LYS A 395 -24.31 10.73 18.79
CA LYS A 395 -25.33 10.45 19.82
C LYS A 395 -24.68 10.09 21.16
N ALA A 396 -23.65 9.24 21.14
CA ALA A 396 -22.89 8.91 22.34
C ALA A 396 -22.19 10.15 22.92
N LEU A 397 -21.62 11.00 22.06
CA LEU A 397 -20.99 12.26 22.46
C LEU A 397 -21.99 13.22 23.11
N ALA A 398 -23.24 13.25 22.64
CA ALA A 398 -24.29 14.05 23.27
C ALA A 398 -24.74 13.50 24.64
N ALA A 399 -24.76 12.16 24.79
CA ALA A 399 -25.14 11.51 26.04
C ALA A 399 -24.04 11.53 27.11
N ALA A 400 -22.78 11.37 26.69
CA ALA A 400 -21.60 11.26 27.55
C ALA A 400 -20.43 12.12 27.01
N PRO A 401 -20.56 13.46 27.01
CA PRO A 401 -19.55 14.36 26.43
C PRO A 401 -18.21 14.33 27.17
N ASP A 402 -18.18 13.88 28.42
CA ASP A 402 -16.95 13.81 29.23
C ASP A 402 -16.38 12.39 29.33
N GLU A 403 -16.83 11.46 28.48
CA GLU A 403 -16.27 10.11 28.42
C GLU A 403 -15.12 10.04 27.40
N ALA A 404 -13.91 9.73 27.88
CA ALA A 404 -12.69 9.78 27.08
C ALA A 404 -12.72 8.85 25.84
N ILE A 405 -13.28 7.64 25.98
CA ILE A 405 -13.36 6.68 24.87
C ILE A 405 -14.33 7.14 23.76
N VAL A 406 -15.41 7.83 24.13
CA VAL A 406 -16.36 8.42 23.17
C VAL A 406 -15.70 9.57 22.41
N GLN A 407 -14.96 10.43 23.11
CA GLN A 407 -14.16 11.51 22.52
C GLN A 407 -13.10 10.96 21.55
N ALA A 408 -12.36 9.91 21.94
CA ALA A 408 -11.40 9.25 21.06
C ALA A 408 -12.08 8.61 19.84
N GLY A 409 -13.22 7.95 20.02
CA GLY A 409 -14.03 7.40 18.93
C GLY A 409 -14.45 8.49 17.93
N ALA A 410 -14.92 9.65 18.41
CA ALA A 410 -15.27 10.78 17.57
C ALA A 410 -14.04 11.32 16.82
N GLY A 411 -12.88 11.37 17.48
CA GLY A 411 -11.60 11.73 16.88
C GLY A 411 -11.22 10.82 15.71
N PHE A 412 -11.33 9.49 15.86
CA PHE A 412 -11.05 8.55 14.77
C PHE A 412 -12.03 8.67 13.60
N VAL A 413 -13.32 8.89 13.88
CA VAL A 413 -14.30 9.14 12.82
C VAL A 413 -13.95 10.43 12.05
N ARG A 414 -13.58 11.51 12.74
CA ARG A 414 -13.13 12.76 12.09
C ARG A 414 -11.83 12.60 11.32
N LEU A 415 -10.91 11.77 11.80
CA LEU A 415 -9.71 11.39 11.05
C LEU A 415 -10.07 10.68 9.74
N GLY A 416 -11.09 9.81 9.74
CA GLY A 416 -11.64 9.17 8.54
C GLY A 416 -12.19 10.16 7.51
N PHE A 417 -12.81 11.26 7.96
CA PHE A 417 -13.22 12.39 7.10
C PHE A 417 -12.06 13.29 6.65
N ARG A 418 -10.82 13.00 7.05
CA ARG A 418 -9.63 13.88 6.91
C ARG A 418 -9.82 15.27 7.53
N ASP A 419 -10.73 15.40 8.50
CA ASP A 419 -10.88 16.60 9.32
C ASP A 419 -9.85 16.55 10.48
N PHE A 420 -8.59 16.76 10.11
CA PHE A 420 -7.45 16.67 11.05
C PHE A 420 -7.52 17.68 12.18
N LYS A 421 -8.27 18.78 12.01
CA LYS A 421 -8.45 19.78 13.06
C LYS A 421 -9.43 19.27 14.10
N ALA A 422 -10.64 18.87 13.69
CA ALA A 422 -11.61 18.33 14.63
C ALA A 422 -11.09 17.05 15.30
N ALA A 423 -10.38 16.19 14.56
CA ALA A 423 -9.74 15.01 15.13
C ALA A 423 -8.74 15.38 16.25
N GLU A 424 -7.90 16.38 16.05
CA GLU A 424 -6.96 16.87 17.08
C GLU A 424 -7.69 17.35 18.34
N ASP A 425 -8.76 18.12 18.16
CA ASP A 425 -9.55 18.67 19.28
C ASP A 425 -10.17 17.53 20.10
N PHE A 426 -10.77 16.54 19.44
CA PHE A 426 -11.36 15.35 20.07
C PHE A 426 -10.31 14.50 20.80
N PHE A 427 -9.18 14.20 20.18
CA PHE A 427 -8.13 13.41 20.82
C PHE A 427 -7.47 14.16 21.99
N THR A 428 -7.28 15.48 21.87
CA THR A 428 -6.76 16.31 22.97
C THR A 428 -7.72 16.29 24.15
N ARG A 429 -9.04 16.38 23.89
CA ARG A 429 -10.06 16.26 24.93
C ARG A 429 -10.04 14.87 25.57
N ALA A 430 -9.98 13.81 24.77
CA ALA A 430 -9.89 12.43 25.25
C ALA A 430 -8.68 12.23 26.19
N ALA A 431 -7.49 12.67 25.77
CA ALA A 431 -6.27 12.59 26.59
C ALA A 431 -6.35 13.43 27.88
N SER A 432 -7.11 14.53 27.88
CA SER A 432 -7.33 15.35 29.07
C SER A 432 -8.31 14.70 30.07
N LEU A 433 -9.30 13.95 29.57
CA LEU A 433 -10.31 13.27 30.38
C LEU A 433 -9.76 11.98 30.99
N ASP A 434 -9.01 11.22 30.21
CA ASP A 434 -8.27 10.03 30.66
C ASP A 434 -6.82 10.07 30.13
N PRO A 435 -5.86 10.55 30.95
CA PRO A 435 -4.44 10.54 30.60
C PRO A 435 -3.86 9.13 30.39
N GLY A 436 -4.56 8.07 30.81
CA GLY A 436 -4.17 6.67 30.59
C GLY A 436 -4.57 6.11 29.23
N LEU A 437 -5.40 6.83 28.45
CA LEU A 437 -5.97 6.32 27.20
C LEU A 437 -4.97 6.41 26.04
N GLY A 438 -4.23 5.32 25.80
CA GLY A 438 -3.25 5.23 24.71
C GLY A 438 -3.82 5.47 23.30
N GLU A 439 -5.09 5.16 23.07
CA GLU A 439 -5.76 5.41 21.77
C GLU A 439 -5.86 6.91 21.43
N ALA A 440 -5.97 7.80 22.43
CA ALA A 440 -6.01 9.24 22.19
C ALA A 440 -4.66 9.74 21.63
N HIS A 441 -3.56 9.27 22.20
CA HIS A 441 -2.21 9.59 21.73
C HIS A 441 -1.90 8.95 20.38
N LEU A 442 -2.38 7.73 20.10
CA LEU A 442 -2.33 7.13 18.76
C LEU A 442 -2.95 8.10 17.73
N GLY A 443 -4.16 8.59 18.01
CA GLY A 443 -4.87 9.55 17.18
C GLY A 443 -4.11 10.87 16.97
N LEU A 444 -3.58 11.47 18.04
CA LEU A 444 -2.73 12.67 17.95
C LEU A 444 -1.48 12.43 17.09
N GLY A 445 -0.89 11.23 17.17
CA GLY A 445 0.24 10.85 16.35
C GLY A 445 -0.11 10.82 14.85
N TYR A 446 -1.24 10.19 14.48
CA TYR A 446 -1.75 10.20 13.09
C TYR A 446 -1.97 11.63 12.58
N VAL A 447 -2.59 12.50 13.38
CA VAL A 447 -2.80 13.91 13.06
C VAL A 447 -1.48 14.68 12.91
N ALA A 448 -0.49 14.41 13.76
CA ALA A 448 0.82 15.05 13.66
C ALA A 448 1.54 14.65 12.36
N PHE A 449 1.48 13.38 11.95
CA PHE A 449 2.03 12.92 10.67
C PHE A 449 1.32 13.56 9.47
N SER A 450 -0.02 13.68 9.50
CA SER A 450 -0.77 14.34 8.42
C SER A 450 -0.47 15.83 8.27
N LYS A 451 0.04 16.47 9.33
CA LYS A 451 0.56 17.85 9.32
C LYS A 451 2.05 17.95 9.00
N GLY A 452 2.73 16.83 8.67
CA GLY A 452 4.16 16.77 8.40
C GLY A 452 5.06 16.87 9.65
N LYS A 453 4.49 16.85 10.86
CA LYS A 453 5.21 16.98 12.14
C LYS A 453 5.73 15.63 12.62
N LYS A 454 6.64 15.02 11.86
CA LYS A 454 7.12 13.63 12.06
C LYS A 454 7.64 13.34 13.48
N ALA A 455 8.46 14.25 14.04
CA ALA A 455 9.01 14.09 15.40
C ALA A 455 7.92 14.09 16.48
N ARG A 456 6.93 14.98 16.36
CA ARG A 456 5.76 15.01 17.25
C ARG A 456 4.91 13.76 17.07
N GLY A 457 4.74 13.29 15.83
CA GLY A 457 4.05 12.03 15.54
C GLY A 457 4.70 10.84 16.24
N LEU A 458 6.03 10.73 16.18
CA LEU A 458 6.77 9.70 16.91
C LEU A 458 6.64 9.83 18.42
N GLU A 459 6.71 11.04 18.97
CA GLU A 459 6.53 11.30 20.41
C GLU A 459 5.17 10.78 20.90
N GLU A 460 4.09 11.10 20.17
CA GLU A 460 2.74 10.64 20.51
C GLU A 460 2.59 9.11 20.39
N MET A 461 3.26 8.47 19.41
CA MET A 461 3.28 7.01 19.30
C MET A 461 4.04 6.36 20.46
N LEU A 462 5.16 6.96 20.91
CA LEU A 462 5.89 6.51 22.09
C LEU A 462 5.05 6.66 23.36
N VAL A 463 4.27 7.75 23.48
CA VAL A 463 3.30 7.90 24.57
C VAL A 463 2.24 6.80 24.50
N ALA A 464 1.65 6.54 23.33
CA ALA A 464 0.64 5.50 23.18
C ALA A 464 1.16 4.12 23.61
N THR A 465 2.39 3.76 23.22
CA THR A 465 3.03 2.51 23.67
C THR A 465 3.47 2.54 25.12
N LEU A 466 3.80 3.71 25.70
CA LEU A 466 4.09 3.81 27.14
C LEU A 466 2.83 3.48 27.95
N LEU A 467 1.68 4.00 27.53
CA LEU A 467 0.40 3.80 28.20
C LEU A 467 -0.10 2.36 28.03
N SER A 468 0.09 1.74 26.86
CA SER A 468 -0.33 0.37 26.56
C SER A 468 0.80 -0.45 25.87
N PRO A 469 1.84 -0.85 26.63
CA PRO A 469 3.09 -1.39 26.07
C PRO A 469 2.98 -2.75 25.41
N ARG A 470 1.97 -3.54 25.79
CA ARG A 470 1.81 -4.92 25.33
C ARG A 470 0.71 -5.11 24.28
N LEU A 471 0.27 -4.03 23.63
CA LEU A 471 -0.71 -4.10 22.54
C LEU A 471 0.00 -4.12 21.18
N SER A 472 -0.12 -5.23 20.44
CA SER A 472 0.50 -5.42 19.11
C SER A 472 0.18 -4.29 18.14
N LEU A 473 -1.09 -3.83 18.13
CA LEU A 473 -1.55 -2.74 17.26
C LEU A 473 -0.76 -1.44 17.48
N LEU A 474 -0.52 -1.04 18.74
CA LEU A 474 0.22 0.19 19.05
C LEU A 474 1.71 0.04 18.78
N GLN A 475 2.29 -1.14 19.02
CA GLN A 475 3.67 -1.41 18.63
C GLN A 475 3.84 -1.39 17.10
N SER A 476 2.89 -1.93 16.35
CA SER A 476 2.88 -1.83 14.89
C SER A 476 2.79 -0.38 14.42
N ALA A 477 1.98 0.45 15.08
CA ALA A 477 1.90 1.89 14.81
C ALA A 477 3.20 2.63 15.13
N LEU A 478 3.88 2.28 16.23
CA LEU A 478 5.22 2.79 16.55
C LEU A 478 6.26 2.36 15.49
N GLY A 479 6.22 1.10 15.04
CA GLY A 479 7.07 0.61 13.95
C GLY A 479 6.90 1.43 12.67
N LYS A 480 5.64 1.75 12.30
CA LYS A 480 5.35 2.67 11.17
C LYS A 480 5.98 4.06 11.39
N ALA A 481 5.86 4.61 12.59
CA ALA A 481 6.42 5.92 12.92
C ALA A 481 7.95 5.94 12.84
N LEU A 482 8.61 4.88 13.35
CA LEU A 482 10.06 4.69 13.23
C LEU A 482 10.49 4.55 11.77
N TYR A 483 9.75 3.79 10.97
CA TYR A 483 9.98 3.67 9.53
C TYR A 483 9.85 5.04 8.83
N GLN A 484 8.81 5.82 9.13
CA GLN A 484 8.58 7.15 8.54
C GLN A 484 9.68 8.16 8.92
N ASN A 485 10.29 7.97 10.10
CA ASN A 485 11.47 8.71 10.57
C ASN A 485 12.80 8.17 10.02
N ARG A 486 12.78 7.09 9.24
CA ARG A 486 13.94 6.41 8.64
C ARG A 486 14.84 5.67 9.65
N ASP A 487 14.29 5.29 10.80
CA ASP A 487 14.94 4.41 11.78
C ASP A 487 14.60 2.94 11.48
N PHE A 488 15.06 2.45 10.33
CA PHE A 488 14.63 1.18 9.75
C PHE A 488 14.92 -0.04 10.62
N ASP A 489 16.13 -0.16 11.18
CA ASP A 489 16.50 -1.30 12.02
C ASP A 489 15.59 -1.40 13.26
N LYS A 490 15.27 -0.25 13.86
CA LYS A 490 14.33 -0.19 14.99
C LYS A 490 12.93 -0.53 14.55
N ALA A 491 12.46 0.00 13.42
CA ALA A 491 11.14 -0.32 12.89
C ALA A 491 10.97 -1.85 12.71
N LEU A 492 11.95 -2.51 12.08
CA LEU A 492 11.93 -3.97 11.91
C LEU A 492 11.90 -4.70 13.26
N ALA A 493 12.74 -4.29 14.22
CA ALA A 493 12.75 -4.87 15.56
C ALA A 493 11.45 -4.61 16.34
N THR A 494 10.78 -3.48 16.13
CA THR A 494 9.49 -3.17 16.74
C THR A 494 8.37 -4.00 16.11
N TYR A 495 8.40 -4.26 14.80
CA TYR A 495 7.46 -5.19 14.16
C TYR A 495 7.63 -6.63 14.67
N ASP A 496 8.87 -7.10 14.84
CA ASP A 496 9.13 -8.41 15.46
C ASP A 496 8.59 -8.49 16.88
N TYR A 497 8.71 -7.40 17.64
CA TYR A 497 8.14 -7.32 18.98
C TYR A 497 6.61 -7.35 18.95
N ALA A 498 5.97 -6.56 18.09
CA ALA A 498 4.53 -6.58 17.90
C ALA A 498 4.03 -7.99 17.55
N ALA A 499 4.68 -8.68 16.61
CA ALA A 499 4.36 -10.06 16.25
C ALA A 499 4.56 -11.05 17.42
N SER A 500 5.51 -10.80 18.33
CA SER A 500 5.68 -11.62 19.54
C SER A 500 4.61 -11.37 20.60
N LEU A 501 4.03 -10.17 20.65
CA LEU A 501 2.96 -9.82 21.58
C LEU A 501 1.63 -10.46 21.18
N ASP A 502 1.35 -10.51 19.87
CA ASP A 502 0.25 -11.26 19.31
C ASP A 502 0.70 -12.04 18.06
N PRO A 503 1.04 -13.34 18.20
CA PRO A 503 1.43 -14.20 17.08
C PRO A 503 0.35 -14.38 16.01
N ARG A 504 -0.90 -13.97 16.27
CA ARG A 504 -2.03 -14.08 15.35
C ARG A 504 -2.26 -12.80 14.56
N ASP A 505 -1.65 -11.67 14.94
CA ASP A 505 -1.84 -10.38 14.28
C ASP A 505 -1.12 -10.34 12.89
N PRO A 506 -1.85 -10.15 11.78
CA PRO A 506 -1.25 -10.01 10.44
C PRO A 506 -0.56 -8.64 10.22
N THR A 507 -0.87 -7.63 11.03
CA THR A 507 -0.44 -6.23 10.86
C THR A 507 1.08 -6.04 10.89
N PRO A 508 1.82 -6.54 11.90
CA PRO A 508 3.26 -6.36 11.95
C PRO A 508 3.98 -7.01 10.76
N HIS A 509 3.52 -8.18 10.32
CA HIS A 509 4.05 -8.89 9.16
C HIS A 509 3.88 -8.08 7.86
N LEU A 510 2.71 -7.47 7.64
CA LEU A 510 2.47 -6.62 6.46
C LEU A 510 3.44 -5.43 6.42
N TYR A 511 3.50 -4.65 7.50
CA TYR A 511 4.33 -3.46 7.54
C TYR A 511 5.83 -3.78 7.50
N LYS A 512 6.25 -4.91 8.11
CA LYS A 512 7.61 -5.42 7.97
C LYS A 512 7.92 -5.81 6.53
N GLY A 513 7.01 -6.47 5.84
CA GLY A 513 7.16 -6.84 4.43
C GLY A 513 7.32 -5.63 3.50
N ILE A 514 6.50 -4.59 3.68
CA ILE A 514 6.63 -3.33 2.94
C ILE A 514 8.00 -2.69 3.23
N ALA A 515 8.40 -2.59 4.51
CA ALA A 515 9.69 -2.03 4.88
C ALA A 515 10.86 -2.81 4.28
N LEU A 516 10.82 -4.14 4.30
CA LEU A 516 11.86 -4.99 3.71
C LEU A 516 11.94 -4.82 2.18
N THR A 517 10.81 -4.63 1.50
CA THR A 517 10.78 -4.33 0.06
C THR A 517 11.53 -3.03 -0.22
N ASP A 518 11.29 -1.99 0.58
CA ASP A 518 11.96 -0.70 0.42
C ASP A 518 13.44 -0.70 0.83
N LEU A 519 13.87 -1.70 1.60
CA LEU A 519 15.27 -1.91 2.02
C LEU A 519 16.01 -2.90 1.11
N ASN A 520 15.49 -3.17 -0.09
CA ASN A 520 16.08 -4.10 -1.06
C ASN A 520 16.28 -5.52 -0.50
N ARG A 521 15.33 -5.99 0.32
CA ARG A 521 15.28 -7.36 0.88
C ARG A 521 14.03 -8.13 0.42
N PRO A 522 13.82 -8.28 -0.91
CA PRO A 522 12.55 -8.75 -1.48
C PRO A 522 12.15 -10.18 -1.09
N GLY A 523 13.07 -11.14 -1.00
CA GLY A 523 12.72 -12.51 -0.60
C GLY A 523 12.35 -12.64 0.88
N GLU A 524 12.84 -11.75 1.73
CA GLU A 524 12.36 -11.65 3.11
C GLU A 524 10.99 -10.97 3.17
N ALA A 525 10.78 -9.93 2.37
CA ALA A 525 9.48 -9.28 2.23
C ALA A 525 8.37 -10.24 1.81
N ILE A 526 8.63 -11.10 0.81
CA ILE A 526 7.68 -12.12 0.33
C ILE A 526 7.23 -13.02 1.48
N ARG A 527 8.16 -13.51 2.31
CA ARG A 527 7.85 -14.36 3.46
C ARG A 527 6.97 -13.65 4.48
N GLU A 528 7.28 -12.40 4.81
CA GLU A 528 6.49 -11.61 5.76
C GLU A 528 5.08 -11.29 5.22
N ILE A 529 4.95 -10.91 3.95
CA ILE A 529 3.63 -10.63 3.37
C ILE A 529 2.79 -11.93 3.27
N ASN A 530 3.37 -13.06 2.88
CA ASN A 530 2.70 -14.36 2.93
C ASN A 530 2.25 -14.72 4.35
N ALA A 531 3.11 -14.49 5.35
CA ALA A 531 2.76 -14.70 6.76
C ALA A 531 1.62 -13.77 7.23
N SER A 532 1.50 -12.57 6.65
CA SER A 532 0.36 -11.67 6.87
C SER A 532 -0.92 -12.19 6.20
N ILE A 533 -0.83 -12.68 4.95
CA ILE A 533 -1.97 -13.26 4.22
C ILE A 533 -2.53 -14.47 4.98
N ALA A 534 -1.67 -15.38 5.42
CA ALA A 534 -2.08 -16.56 6.20
C ALA A 534 -2.77 -16.20 7.52
N LYS A 535 -2.51 -15.00 8.06
CA LYS A 535 -3.11 -14.48 9.28
C LYS A 535 -4.24 -13.47 9.02
N ASN A 536 -4.61 -13.21 7.77
CA ASN A 536 -5.54 -12.13 7.41
C ASN A 536 -6.86 -12.26 8.18
N ASP A 537 -7.38 -13.47 8.23
CA ASP A 537 -8.66 -13.78 8.88
C ASP A 537 -8.57 -13.67 10.43
N ASN A 538 -7.39 -13.65 11.05
CA ASN A 538 -7.30 -13.55 12.52
C ASN A 538 -7.73 -12.18 13.10
N GLN A 539 -7.93 -11.12 12.30
CA GLN A 539 -8.47 -9.82 12.75
C GLN A 539 -9.99 -9.66 12.61
N ALA A 540 -10.71 -10.77 12.41
CA ALA A 540 -12.18 -10.84 12.30
C ALA A 540 -12.96 -9.85 13.18
N ILE A 541 -12.53 -9.71 14.44
CA ILE A 541 -13.21 -9.04 15.54
C ILE A 541 -13.65 -7.60 15.19
N PHE A 542 -12.98 -6.92 14.24
CA PHE A 542 -13.29 -5.54 13.89
C PHE A 542 -13.52 -5.29 12.38
N ARG A 543 -13.56 -6.34 11.54
CA ARG A 543 -13.49 -6.20 10.07
C ARG A 543 -14.53 -7.08 9.35
N SER A 544 -15.21 -6.53 8.34
CA SER A 544 -16.17 -7.30 7.52
C SER A 544 -15.44 -8.20 6.54
N ARG A 545 -16.11 -9.23 6.01
CA ARG A 545 -15.58 -10.03 4.88
C ARG A 545 -15.12 -9.13 3.74
N LEU A 546 -15.95 -8.15 3.35
CA LEU A 546 -15.58 -7.13 2.36
C LEU A 546 -14.25 -6.43 2.71
N THR A 547 -14.08 -6.00 3.97
CA THR A 547 -12.85 -5.32 4.39
C THR A 547 -11.65 -6.26 4.35
N LEU A 548 -11.82 -7.52 4.77
CA LEU A 548 -10.78 -8.54 4.70
C LEU A 548 -10.38 -8.89 3.27
N ASP A 549 -11.31 -8.86 2.32
CA ASP A 549 -11.05 -9.06 0.91
C ASP A 549 -10.26 -7.88 0.30
N ARG A 550 -10.59 -6.64 0.70
CA ARG A 550 -9.78 -5.45 0.36
C ARG A 550 -8.38 -5.57 0.91
N ASP A 551 -8.28 -5.96 2.17
CA ASP A 551 -7.03 -6.22 2.88
C ASP A 551 -6.20 -7.33 2.19
N LEU A 552 -6.86 -8.39 1.72
CA LEU A 552 -6.25 -9.46 0.93
C LEU A 552 -5.79 -8.95 -0.43
N ALA A 553 -6.56 -8.08 -1.08
CA ALA A 553 -6.18 -7.44 -2.33
C ALA A 553 -4.96 -6.53 -2.15
N VAL A 554 -4.91 -5.74 -1.07
CA VAL A 554 -3.74 -4.93 -0.70
C VAL A 554 -2.51 -5.82 -0.50
N ARG A 555 -2.61 -6.88 0.30
CA ARG A 555 -1.47 -7.79 0.55
C ARG A 555 -0.99 -8.48 -0.74
N ASN A 556 -1.89 -8.91 -1.61
CA ASN A 556 -1.52 -9.50 -2.90
C ASN A 556 -0.89 -8.47 -3.86
N ALA A 557 -1.39 -7.24 -3.88
CA ALA A 557 -0.76 -6.16 -4.63
C ALA A 557 0.65 -5.87 -4.08
N ASP A 558 0.82 -5.81 -2.77
CA ASP A 558 2.11 -5.58 -2.12
C ASP A 558 3.13 -6.70 -2.40
N LEU A 559 2.69 -7.94 -2.69
CA LEU A 559 3.55 -9.03 -3.16
C LEU A 559 4.07 -8.83 -4.59
N ALA A 560 3.32 -8.15 -5.47
CA ALA A 560 3.69 -8.01 -6.87
C ALA A 560 5.02 -7.25 -7.03
N ARG A 561 5.30 -6.27 -6.16
CA ARG A 561 6.55 -5.48 -6.18
C ARG A 561 7.81 -6.31 -5.89
N PRO A 562 7.95 -7.03 -4.76
CA PRO A 562 9.15 -7.83 -4.50
C PRO A 562 9.35 -8.95 -5.52
N PHE A 563 8.29 -9.56 -6.07
CA PHE A 563 8.41 -10.50 -7.18
C PHE A 563 8.98 -9.82 -8.44
N THR A 564 8.50 -8.63 -8.78
CA THR A 564 9.02 -7.85 -9.91
C THR A 564 10.50 -7.50 -9.73
N LEU A 565 10.92 -7.09 -8.52
CA LEU A 565 12.33 -6.78 -8.21
C LEU A 565 13.28 -7.98 -8.39
N LEU A 566 12.78 -9.21 -8.21
CA LEU A 566 13.53 -10.45 -8.42
C LEU A 566 13.28 -11.07 -9.81
N GLY A 567 12.62 -10.37 -10.72
CA GLY A 567 12.34 -10.82 -12.08
C GLY A 567 11.34 -12.00 -12.17
N LEU A 568 10.52 -12.20 -11.14
CA LEU A 568 9.51 -13.27 -11.04
C LEU A 568 8.15 -12.79 -11.56
N GLY A 569 8.13 -12.36 -12.82
CA GLY A 569 7.00 -11.63 -13.42
C GLY A 569 5.69 -12.41 -13.51
N ASP A 570 5.73 -13.72 -13.78
CA ASP A 570 4.51 -14.55 -13.83
C ASP A 570 3.87 -14.72 -12.46
N TRP A 571 4.70 -14.82 -11.41
CA TRP A 571 4.21 -14.89 -10.04
C TRP A 571 3.61 -13.55 -9.61
N ALA A 572 4.26 -12.43 -9.94
CA ALA A 572 3.71 -11.09 -9.73
C ALA A 572 2.37 -10.91 -10.46
N TYR A 573 2.27 -11.38 -11.70
CA TYR A 573 1.03 -11.34 -12.49
C TYR A 573 -0.11 -12.11 -11.81
N ALA A 574 0.13 -13.34 -11.37
CA ALA A 574 -0.88 -14.15 -10.68
C ALA A 574 -1.41 -13.46 -9.42
N LYS A 575 -0.53 -12.83 -8.62
CA LYS A 575 -0.94 -12.07 -7.42
C LYS A 575 -1.72 -10.81 -7.79
N ALA A 576 -1.32 -10.09 -8.82
CA ALA A 576 -2.03 -8.89 -9.30
C ALA A 576 -3.45 -9.22 -9.80
N VAL A 577 -3.63 -10.31 -10.56
CA VAL A 577 -4.95 -10.79 -11.00
C VAL A 577 -5.81 -11.11 -9.78
N THR A 578 -5.31 -11.91 -8.84
CA THR A 578 -6.06 -12.26 -7.62
C THR A 578 -6.45 -11.03 -6.81
N ALA A 579 -5.59 -10.01 -6.75
CA ALA A 579 -5.91 -8.74 -6.09
C ALA A 579 -7.10 -8.01 -6.75
N VAL A 580 -7.07 -7.85 -8.09
CA VAL A 580 -8.17 -7.21 -8.84
C VAL A 580 -9.48 -8.00 -8.70
N LYS A 581 -9.44 -9.33 -8.69
CA LYS A 581 -10.66 -10.15 -8.54
C LYS A 581 -11.28 -10.07 -7.14
N ASN A 582 -10.47 -9.90 -6.10
CA ASN A 582 -10.97 -9.76 -4.74
C ASN A 582 -11.54 -8.36 -4.47
N ASP A 583 -10.89 -7.32 -5.01
CA ASP A 583 -11.30 -5.93 -4.91
C ASP A 583 -10.97 -5.16 -6.21
N PRO A 584 -11.95 -5.02 -7.14
CA PRO A 584 -11.76 -4.28 -8.39
C PRO A 584 -11.63 -2.77 -8.20
N LEU A 585 -11.77 -2.25 -6.98
CA LEU A 585 -11.52 -0.85 -6.65
C LEU A 585 -10.09 -0.62 -6.16
N ASN A 586 -9.27 -1.66 -6.04
CA ASN A 586 -7.92 -1.56 -5.52
C ASN A 586 -6.97 -0.92 -6.57
N PRO A 587 -6.52 0.33 -6.37
CA PRO A 587 -5.69 1.01 -7.36
C PRO A 587 -4.33 0.33 -7.54
N SER A 588 -3.72 -0.18 -6.46
CA SER A 588 -2.39 -0.78 -6.53
C SER A 588 -2.39 -2.06 -7.36
N ALA A 589 -3.46 -2.86 -7.25
CA ALA A 589 -3.66 -4.04 -8.09
C ALA A 589 -3.66 -3.67 -9.60
N HIS A 590 -4.38 -2.61 -9.98
CA HIS A 590 -4.39 -2.10 -11.35
C HIS A 590 -3.01 -1.58 -11.81
N LEU A 591 -2.23 -0.90 -10.95
CA LEU A 591 -0.87 -0.47 -11.30
C LEU A 591 0.05 -1.67 -11.63
N PHE A 592 -0.04 -2.73 -10.83
CA PHE A 592 0.75 -3.95 -11.07
C PHE A 592 0.26 -4.71 -12.29
N MET A 593 -1.06 -4.81 -12.50
CA MET A 593 -1.64 -5.39 -13.73
C MET A 593 -1.19 -4.62 -14.97
N SER A 594 -1.22 -3.28 -14.93
CA SER A 594 -0.71 -2.44 -16.00
C SER A 594 0.75 -2.76 -16.33
N SER A 595 1.60 -2.87 -15.30
CA SER A 595 3.02 -3.19 -15.45
C SER A 595 3.24 -4.59 -16.03
N ALA A 596 2.46 -5.58 -15.57
CA ALA A 596 2.53 -6.94 -16.08
C ALA A 596 2.05 -7.04 -17.54
N TYR A 597 1.01 -6.29 -17.93
CA TYR A 597 0.55 -6.23 -19.31
C TYR A 597 1.52 -5.53 -20.27
N ARG A 598 2.41 -4.65 -19.78
CA ARG A 598 3.50 -4.13 -20.61
C ARG A 598 4.51 -5.23 -20.99
N ALA A 599 4.62 -6.28 -20.18
CA ALA A 599 5.48 -7.42 -20.46
C ALA A 599 4.81 -8.46 -21.38
N THR A 600 3.47 -8.48 -21.48
CA THR A 600 2.76 -9.37 -22.40
C THR A 600 2.73 -8.78 -23.82
N ARG A 601 3.18 -9.56 -24.81
CA ARG A 601 3.18 -9.11 -26.21
C ARG A 601 1.73 -8.84 -26.67
N GLN A 602 1.53 -7.76 -27.43
CA GLN A 602 0.27 -7.43 -28.14
C GLN A 602 -0.95 -7.05 -27.28
N ARG A 603 -0.80 -6.72 -25.99
CA ARG A 603 -1.91 -6.33 -25.09
C ARG A 603 -1.71 -4.94 -24.45
N VAL A 604 -1.01 -4.04 -25.15
CA VAL A 604 -0.63 -2.71 -24.65
C VAL A 604 -1.85 -1.85 -24.31
N GLY A 605 -2.96 -1.99 -25.05
CA GLY A 605 -4.21 -1.30 -24.75
C GLY A 605 -4.82 -1.67 -23.39
N ALA A 606 -4.70 -2.94 -22.97
CA ALA A 606 -5.13 -3.39 -21.65
C ALA A 606 -4.27 -2.74 -20.55
N SER A 607 -2.96 -2.64 -20.76
CA SER A 607 -2.06 -1.93 -19.83
C SER A 607 -2.46 -0.46 -19.62
N GLY A 608 -2.83 0.25 -20.69
CA GLY A 608 -3.31 1.63 -20.61
C GLY A 608 -4.64 1.76 -19.85
N THR A 609 -5.56 0.82 -20.03
CA THR A 609 -6.82 0.74 -19.25
C THR A 609 -6.54 0.59 -17.75
N GLU A 610 -5.68 -0.35 -17.39
CA GLU A 610 -5.32 -0.58 -15.98
C GLU A 610 -4.63 0.64 -15.37
N LEU A 611 -3.77 1.33 -16.12
CA LEU A 611 -3.13 2.57 -15.66
C LEU A 611 -4.14 3.71 -15.46
N LEU A 612 -5.14 3.82 -16.32
CA LEU A 612 -6.23 4.80 -16.18
C LEU A 612 -7.05 4.51 -14.91
N LEU A 613 -7.43 3.25 -14.68
CA LEU A 613 -8.15 2.85 -13.47
C LEU A 613 -7.33 3.13 -12.20
N PHE A 614 -6.03 2.84 -12.19
CA PHE A 614 -5.13 3.24 -11.11
C PHE A 614 -5.19 4.76 -10.86
N ARG A 615 -5.04 5.59 -11.90
CA ARG A 615 -5.07 7.06 -11.80
C ARG A 615 -6.42 7.57 -11.28
N LEU A 616 -7.54 6.97 -11.71
CA LEU A 616 -8.89 7.36 -11.29
C LEU A 616 -9.24 6.90 -9.87
N LEU A 617 -8.82 5.70 -9.47
CA LEU A 617 -9.20 5.10 -8.18
C LEU A 617 -8.27 5.49 -7.02
N SER A 618 -7.00 5.83 -7.30
CA SER A 618 -6.02 6.18 -6.26
C SER A 618 -6.48 7.34 -5.37
N PRO A 619 -6.36 7.28 -4.04
CA PRO A 619 -6.64 8.46 -3.21
C PRO A 619 -5.72 9.61 -3.57
N ALA A 620 -6.16 10.87 -3.40
CA ALA A 620 -5.34 12.06 -3.65
C ALA A 620 -4.43 12.34 -2.45
N ASN A 621 -3.18 11.89 -2.54
CA ASN A 621 -2.13 12.07 -1.53
C ASN A 621 -0.74 11.85 -2.15
N GLN A 622 0.30 11.80 -1.33
CA GLN A 622 1.68 11.56 -1.76
C GLN A 622 1.92 10.26 -2.57
N ASN A 623 1.03 9.28 -2.51
CA ASN A 623 1.14 8.00 -3.23
C ASN A 623 0.39 7.97 -4.55
N THR A 624 -0.43 8.98 -4.88
CA THR A 624 -1.30 8.93 -6.07
C THR A 624 -0.52 8.67 -7.36
N PHE A 625 0.66 9.28 -7.49
CA PHE A 625 1.48 9.24 -8.69
C PHE A 625 2.88 8.67 -8.45
N THR A 626 3.10 8.01 -7.30
CA THR A 626 4.40 7.39 -7.02
C THR A 626 4.66 6.22 -7.95
N GLN A 627 5.81 6.22 -8.62
CA GLN A 627 6.25 5.10 -9.47
C GLN A 627 7.03 4.03 -8.69
N SER A 628 6.83 3.92 -7.38
CA SER A 628 7.55 2.99 -6.49
C SER A 628 9.08 3.21 -6.38
N ASN A 629 9.58 4.37 -6.80
CA ASN A 629 11.00 4.76 -6.68
C ASN A 629 11.38 5.30 -5.28
N ASP A 630 10.42 5.42 -4.37
CA ASP A 630 10.63 5.90 -3.00
C ASP A 630 10.28 4.85 -1.94
N TYR A 631 10.54 5.19 -0.68
CA TYR A 631 10.00 4.57 0.51
C TYR A 631 8.47 4.70 0.53
N THR A 632 7.77 3.58 0.72
CA THR A 632 6.32 3.55 0.83
C THR A 632 5.91 4.29 2.11
N PRO A 633 5.21 5.43 2.02
CA PRO A 633 4.88 6.19 3.21
C PRO A 633 3.73 5.53 3.97
N MET A 634 3.90 5.45 5.29
CA MET A 634 3.00 4.71 6.19
C MET A 634 1.88 5.57 6.77
N PHE A 635 1.98 6.88 6.57
CA PHE A 635 1.02 7.90 6.99
C PHE A 635 0.87 8.90 5.85
N GLU A 636 -0.35 9.36 5.57
CA GLU A 636 -0.54 10.51 4.69
C GLU A 636 0.19 11.72 5.27
N SER A 637 0.96 12.43 4.46
CA SER A 637 1.69 13.63 4.86
C SER A 637 1.99 14.52 3.66
N PRO A 638 2.28 15.82 3.86
CA PRO A 638 2.82 16.68 2.82
C PRO A 638 4.13 16.12 2.25
N TYR A 639 4.19 16.01 0.93
CA TYR A 639 5.32 15.43 0.25
C TYR A 639 5.51 16.05 -1.14
N LEU A 640 6.77 16.22 -1.53
CA LEU A 640 7.17 16.62 -2.87
C LEU A 640 8.47 15.89 -3.20
N ARG A 641 8.54 15.33 -4.40
CA ARG A 641 9.71 14.69 -4.95
C ARG A 641 10.03 15.29 -6.29
N LEU A 642 11.32 15.54 -6.51
CA LEU A 642 11.87 15.82 -7.82
C LEU A 642 12.78 14.66 -8.23
N GLN A 643 12.55 14.09 -9.40
CA GLN A 643 13.45 13.10 -9.98
C GLN A 643 13.93 13.53 -11.36
N THR A 644 15.18 13.22 -11.64
CA THR A 644 15.79 13.43 -12.96
C THR A 644 16.50 12.15 -13.37
N ILE A 645 16.35 11.74 -14.62
CA ILE A 645 17.01 10.54 -15.14
C ILE A 645 17.65 10.91 -16.47
N GLY A 646 18.95 10.67 -16.59
CA GLY A 646 19.69 10.80 -17.83
C GLY A 646 20.14 9.43 -18.34
N THR A 647 20.02 9.21 -19.65
CA THR A 647 20.53 8.02 -20.33
C THR A 647 21.49 8.45 -21.42
N ALA A 648 22.62 7.77 -21.51
CA ALA A 648 23.54 7.88 -22.63
C ALA A 648 23.98 6.48 -23.05
N GLY A 649 23.94 6.20 -24.35
CA GLY A 649 24.25 4.88 -24.86
C GLY A 649 24.70 4.90 -26.31
N VAL A 650 25.05 3.71 -26.77
CA VAL A 650 25.60 3.50 -28.10
C VAL A 650 25.05 2.21 -28.70
N TRP A 651 24.72 2.27 -29.97
CA TRP A 651 24.41 1.12 -30.81
C TRP A 651 25.69 0.48 -31.34
N SER A 652 25.63 -0.76 -31.82
CA SER A 652 26.80 -1.45 -32.36
C SER A 652 27.43 -0.75 -33.59
N ASN A 653 26.65 0.05 -34.33
CA ASN A 653 27.10 0.89 -35.44
C ASN A 653 27.78 2.20 -34.99
N GLY A 654 27.92 2.45 -33.68
CA GLY A 654 28.51 3.67 -33.12
C GLY A 654 27.55 4.86 -33.01
N HIS A 655 26.30 4.72 -33.42
CA HIS A 655 25.28 5.75 -33.27
C HIS A 655 24.93 5.95 -31.78
N GLY A 656 24.84 7.21 -31.36
CA GLY A 656 24.47 7.56 -29.99
C GLY A 656 22.97 7.46 -29.75
N ALA A 657 22.60 7.11 -28.53
CA ALA A 657 21.23 7.16 -28.01
C ALA A 657 21.23 7.91 -26.69
N TYR A 658 20.51 9.03 -26.63
CA TYR A 658 20.47 9.90 -25.47
C TYR A 658 19.04 10.17 -25.04
N SER A 659 18.81 10.21 -23.74
CA SER A 659 17.54 10.69 -23.21
C SER A 659 17.72 11.39 -21.87
N ALA A 660 16.78 12.28 -21.57
CA ALA A 660 16.68 12.95 -20.29
C ALA A 660 15.21 13.10 -19.90
N SER A 661 14.86 12.76 -18.67
CA SER A 661 13.54 13.02 -18.11
C SER A 661 13.64 13.72 -16.76
N THR A 662 12.58 14.46 -16.44
CA THR A 662 12.40 15.15 -15.16
C THR A 662 10.95 15.01 -14.75
N GLU A 663 10.72 14.71 -13.48
CA GLU A 663 9.38 14.54 -12.92
C GLU A 663 9.33 15.20 -11.55
N ALA A 664 8.31 16.01 -11.33
CA ALA A 664 7.99 16.58 -10.04
C ALA A 664 6.59 16.11 -9.64
N TYR A 665 6.52 15.23 -8.64
CA TYR A 665 5.26 14.71 -8.13
C TYR A 665 5.18 14.83 -6.62
N GLY A 666 3.96 14.96 -6.10
CA GLY A 666 3.75 15.12 -4.68
C GLY A 666 2.31 15.42 -4.35
N GLY A 667 2.05 15.67 -3.08
CA GLY A 667 0.71 15.95 -2.62
C GLY A 667 0.61 16.31 -1.15
N LEU A 668 -0.58 16.75 -0.81
CA LEU A 668 -1.12 16.91 0.53
C LEU A 668 -2.29 15.92 0.67
N PRO A 669 -2.72 15.57 1.89
CA PRO A 669 -3.98 14.82 2.04
C PRO A 669 -5.14 15.52 1.31
N GLY A 670 -5.75 14.84 0.34
CA GLY A 670 -6.83 15.38 -0.52
C GLY A 670 -6.39 16.09 -1.80
N LEU A 671 -5.08 16.23 -2.07
CA LEU A 671 -4.58 16.89 -3.28
C LEU A 671 -3.25 16.28 -3.74
N ALA A 672 -3.14 15.86 -4.99
CA ALA A 672 -1.91 15.36 -5.58
C ALA A 672 -1.65 15.98 -6.94
N GLY A 673 -0.39 16.19 -7.30
CA GLY A 673 0.03 16.70 -8.59
C GLY A 673 1.26 15.98 -9.10
N ASP A 674 1.38 15.91 -10.42
CA ASP A 674 2.53 15.33 -11.12
C ASP A 674 2.77 16.09 -12.42
N LEU A 675 4.02 16.44 -12.66
CA LEU A 675 4.50 17.09 -13.87
C LEU A 675 5.74 16.34 -14.36
N TYR A 676 5.64 15.75 -15.54
CA TYR A 676 6.68 14.97 -16.19
C TYR A 676 7.07 15.61 -17.53
N GLY A 677 8.37 15.64 -17.80
CA GLY A 677 8.92 16.01 -19.09
C GLY A 677 10.04 15.06 -19.49
N ALA A 678 10.08 14.67 -20.75
CA ALA A 678 11.14 13.84 -21.31
C ALA A 678 11.55 14.29 -22.70
N TRP A 679 12.82 14.10 -22.98
CA TRP A 679 13.45 14.33 -24.27
C TRP A 679 14.27 13.10 -24.64
N ASP A 680 14.15 12.67 -25.89
CA ASP A 680 14.87 11.54 -26.45
C ASP A 680 15.48 11.96 -27.80
N ASP A 681 16.76 11.63 -28.03
CA ASP A 681 17.45 11.72 -29.32
C ASP A 681 18.24 10.43 -29.53
N ASP A 682 17.65 9.53 -30.32
CA ASP A 682 18.21 8.25 -30.69
C ASP A 682 18.57 8.28 -32.18
N ALA A 683 19.86 8.20 -32.51
CA ALA A 683 20.30 8.17 -33.91
C ALA A 683 19.92 6.85 -34.63
N GLY A 684 19.43 5.86 -33.88
CA GLY A 684 18.85 4.63 -34.37
C GLY A 684 19.89 3.57 -34.74
N MET A 685 19.42 2.33 -34.75
CA MET A 685 20.25 1.13 -34.89
C MET A 685 20.76 0.86 -36.33
N ARG A 686 20.21 1.54 -37.36
CA ARG A 686 20.54 1.28 -38.78
C ARG A 686 21.53 2.32 -39.28
N GLU A 687 22.26 1.97 -40.34
CA GLU A 687 23.26 2.85 -40.94
C GLU A 687 22.67 4.12 -41.57
N GLN A 688 21.43 4.05 -42.07
CA GLN A 688 20.79 5.17 -42.76
C GLN A 688 19.38 5.46 -42.21
N ASN A 689 19.12 6.75 -41.96
CA ASN A 689 17.81 7.34 -41.70
C ASN A 689 16.90 6.60 -40.70
N SER A 690 17.45 6.04 -39.61
CA SER A 690 16.66 5.40 -38.53
C SER A 690 16.47 6.27 -37.28
N GLY A 691 16.97 7.51 -37.30
CA GLY A 691 16.97 8.36 -36.12
C GLY A 691 15.58 8.80 -35.68
N THR A 692 15.36 8.89 -34.37
CA THR A 692 14.13 9.35 -33.72
C THR A 692 14.45 10.41 -32.69
N ARG A 693 13.67 11.49 -32.68
CA ARG A 693 13.71 12.57 -31.70
C ARG A 693 12.32 12.77 -31.13
N SER A 694 12.20 12.82 -29.81
CA SER A 694 10.92 13.00 -29.14
C SER A 694 11.02 14.05 -28.04
N LEU A 695 9.96 14.84 -27.89
CA LEU A 695 9.71 15.70 -26.75
C LEU A 695 8.33 15.32 -26.19
N TYR A 696 8.31 14.78 -24.98
CA TYR A 696 7.12 14.37 -24.28
C TYR A 696 6.92 15.23 -23.03
N GLY A 697 5.69 15.63 -22.77
CA GLY A 697 5.31 16.37 -21.58
C GLY A 697 3.95 15.91 -21.08
N PHE A 698 3.82 15.83 -19.77
CA PHE A 698 2.62 15.34 -19.12
C PHE A 698 2.42 16.09 -17.80
N GLY A 699 1.19 16.50 -17.53
CA GLY A 699 0.83 17.14 -16.29
C GLY A 699 -0.53 16.65 -15.82
N GLN A 700 -0.65 16.32 -14.54
CA GLN A 700 -1.90 15.87 -13.95
C GLN A 700 -2.09 16.41 -12.53
N LEU A 701 -3.35 16.63 -12.18
CA LEU A 701 -3.79 17.08 -10.87
C LEU A 701 -4.95 16.19 -10.42
N LYS A 702 -4.88 15.72 -9.19
CA LYS A 702 -5.98 15.02 -8.53
C LYS A 702 -6.40 15.74 -7.27
N TRP A 703 -7.70 15.96 -7.11
CA TRP A 703 -8.28 16.66 -5.98
C TRP A 703 -9.47 15.89 -5.43
N GLU A 704 -9.50 15.71 -4.10
CA GLU A 704 -10.62 15.11 -3.38
C GLU A 704 -11.29 16.19 -2.52
N PRO A 705 -12.32 16.90 -3.03
CA PRO A 705 -13.04 17.92 -2.25
C PRO A 705 -13.73 17.34 -1.02
N THR A 706 -14.11 16.06 -1.09
CA THR A 706 -14.62 15.27 0.03
C THR A 706 -13.94 13.90 0.00
N VAL A 707 -14.10 13.10 1.05
CA VAL A 707 -13.64 11.69 1.06
C VAL A 707 -14.42 10.79 0.09
N ARG A 708 -15.59 11.24 -0.39
CA ARG A 708 -16.43 10.53 -1.35
C ARG A 708 -16.14 10.90 -2.80
N ASP A 709 -15.64 12.11 -3.04
CA ASP A 709 -15.48 12.69 -4.38
C ASP A 709 -14.00 12.81 -4.75
N ALA A 710 -13.63 12.37 -5.95
CA ALA A 710 -12.30 12.59 -6.52
C ALA A 710 -12.42 13.13 -7.95
N ILE A 711 -11.63 14.15 -8.27
CA ILE A 711 -11.53 14.78 -9.58
C ILE A 711 -10.10 14.61 -10.09
N LEU A 712 -9.95 14.17 -11.33
CA LEU A 712 -8.67 14.08 -12.05
C LEU A 712 -8.72 15.01 -13.26
N ALA A 713 -7.69 15.82 -13.46
CA ALA A 713 -7.48 16.57 -14.69
C ALA A 713 -6.06 16.31 -15.18
N ALA A 714 -5.88 16.06 -16.47
CA ALA A 714 -4.55 15.83 -17.03
C ALA A 714 -4.42 16.36 -18.46
N PHE A 715 -3.17 16.63 -18.84
CA PHE A 715 -2.80 17.06 -20.17
C PHE A 715 -1.52 16.34 -20.61
N THR A 716 -1.50 15.86 -21.86
CA THR A 716 -0.35 15.21 -22.47
C THR A 716 0.02 15.90 -23.77
N THR A 717 1.32 16.13 -23.99
CA THR A 717 1.93 16.49 -25.28
C THR A 717 2.99 15.47 -25.66
N ASN A 718 3.00 15.09 -26.93
CA ASN A 718 4.10 14.34 -27.51
C ASN A 718 4.39 14.87 -28.91
N ASP A 719 5.60 15.33 -29.15
CA ASP A 719 6.10 15.69 -30.49
C ASP A 719 7.26 14.78 -30.84
N THR A 720 7.08 13.92 -31.84
CA THR A 720 8.09 12.97 -32.29
C THR A 720 8.42 13.18 -33.76
N GLN A 721 9.70 13.18 -34.09
CA GLN A 721 10.23 13.18 -35.46
C GLN A 721 11.06 11.93 -35.65
N THR A 722 10.81 11.18 -36.73
CA THR A 722 11.53 9.95 -37.02
C THR A 722 11.85 9.85 -38.50
N GLY A 723 12.97 9.19 -38.82
CA GLY A 723 13.28 8.74 -40.18
C GLY A 723 12.43 7.53 -40.60
N ASP A 724 13.01 6.67 -41.43
CA ASP A 724 12.44 5.40 -41.83
C ASP A 724 12.65 4.32 -40.77
N ASN A 725 11.64 4.14 -39.92
CA ASN A 725 11.56 3.02 -38.98
C ASN A 725 10.40 2.06 -39.31
N ALA A 726 9.84 2.14 -40.53
CA ALA A 726 8.62 1.42 -40.90
C ALA A 726 8.81 -0.11 -40.94
N ASN A 727 10.03 -0.57 -41.27
CA ASN A 727 10.40 -2.00 -41.34
C ASN A 727 11.60 -2.32 -40.45
N ALA A 728 11.55 -1.88 -39.18
CA ALA A 728 12.62 -2.16 -38.21
C ALA A 728 12.94 -3.67 -38.10
N SER A 729 11.94 -4.54 -38.31
CA SER A 729 11.98 -6.00 -38.16
C SER A 729 12.73 -6.81 -39.21
N ASP A 730 13.07 -6.20 -40.34
CA ASP A 730 13.75 -6.88 -41.43
C ASP A 730 15.03 -6.14 -41.82
N TRP A 731 16.16 -6.68 -41.36
CA TRP A 731 17.48 -6.13 -41.67
C TRP A 731 17.80 -6.13 -43.17
N LEU A 732 17.14 -6.96 -43.97
CA LEU A 732 17.36 -7.05 -45.41
C LEU A 732 16.77 -5.86 -46.18
N TYR A 733 15.82 -5.13 -45.58
CA TYR A 733 15.20 -3.95 -46.21
C TYR A 733 16.06 -2.72 -46.06
N GLN A 734 16.55 -2.13 -47.15
CA GLN A 734 17.23 -0.83 -47.09
C GLN A 734 16.23 0.26 -46.69
N ASN A 735 16.61 1.07 -45.71
CA ASN A 735 15.84 2.25 -45.33
C ASN A 735 15.84 3.27 -46.47
N SER A 736 14.71 3.92 -46.69
CA SER A 736 14.69 5.12 -47.53
C SER A 736 15.55 6.21 -46.88
N PRO A 737 16.51 6.82 -47.59
CA PRO A 737 17.30 7.92 -47.06
C PRO A 737 16.48 9.21 -46.88
N ASP A 738 15.32 9.31 -47.54
CA ASP A 738 14.55 10.55 -47.63
C ASP A 738 13.21 10.53 -46.88
N GLN A 739 12.76 9.36 -46.38
CA GLN A 739 11.52 9.25 -45.63
C GLN A 739 11.61 9.93 -44.26
N LYS A 740 10.69 10.83 -43.96
CA LYS A 740 10.58 11.54 -42.68
C LYS A 740 9.15 11.55 -42.18
N GLN A 741 8.99 11.30 -40.89
CA GLN A 741 7.69 11.33 -40.23
C GLN A 741 7.74 12.28 -39.04
N ALA A 742 6.66 13.02 -38.84
CA ALA A 742 6.45 13.85 -37.66
C ALA A 742 5.07 13.58 -37.09
N PHE A 743 5.01 13.21 -35.82
CA PHE A 743 3.81 12.92 -35.07
C PHE A 743 3.69 13.92 -33.92
N ALA A 744 2.54 14.57 -33.81
CA ALA A 744 2.20 15.46 -32.70
C ALA A 744 0.88 14.99 -32.09
N ASN A 745 0.87 14.71 -30.79
CA ASN A 745 -0.31 14.32 -30.03
C ASN A 745 -0.51 15.30 -28.88
N ARG A 746 -1.76 15.74 -28.69
CA ARG A 746 -2.22 16.59 -27.60
C ARG A 746 -3.48 15.98 -27.02
N ILE A 747 -3.47 15.65 -25.73
CA ILE A 747 -4.64 15.06 -25.04
C ILE A 747 -4.96 15.89 -23.81
N ALA A 748 -6.24 16.20 -23.61
CA ALA A 748 -6.77 16.71 -22.35
C ALA A 748 -7.75 15.69 -21.78
N GLU A 749 -7.61 15.36 -20.50
CA GLU A 749 -8.38 14.34 -19.78
C GLU A 749 -9.07 14.97 -18.57
N ALA A 750 -10.29 14.52 -18.28
CA ALA A 750 -11.02 14.83 -17.06
C ALA A 750 -11.69 13.56 -16.53
N GLY A 751 -11.54 13.27 -15.24
CA GLY A 751 -12.15 12.12 -14.57
C GLY A 751 -12.84 12.53 -13.28
N TYR A 752 -13.91 11.83 -12.93
CA TYR A 752 -14.62 12.01 -11.67
C TYR A 752 -15.01 10.66 -11.07
N VAL A 753 -14.78 10.50 -9.77
CA VAL A 753 -15.17 9.32 -9.01
C VAL A 753 -16.01 9.76 -7.83
N HIS A 754 -17.18 9.15 -7.66
CA HIS A 754 -18.06 9.36 -6.51
C HIS A 754 -18.30 8.04 -5.80
N ARG A 755 -18.00 7.99 -4.51
CA ARG A 755 -18.22 6.83 -3.64
C ARG A 755 -19.48 7.08 -2.82
N PHE A 756 -20.55 6.35 -3.09
CA PHE A 756 -21.79 6.47 -2.32
C PHE A 756 -21.68 5.80 -0.94
N GLY A 757 -20.66 4.96 -0.76
CA GLY A 757 -20.40 4.15 0.42
C GLY A 757 -19.43 3.01 0.06
N PRO A 758 -19.27 2.01 0.93
CA PRO A 758 -18.44 0.84 0.63
C PRO A 758 -18.98 -0.03 -0.51
N GLU A 759 -20.29 0.05 -0.78
CA GLU A 759 -20.98 -0.84 -1.71
C GLU A 759 -21.17 -0.25 -3.11
N ALA A 760 -21.01 1.05 -3.32
CA ALA A 760 -21.34 1.65 -4.61
C ALA A 760 -20.38 2.79 -4.98
N THR A 761 -19.82 2.71 -6.19
CA THR A 761 -18.90 3.72 -6.75
C THR A 761 -19.25 4.03 -8.20
N LEU A 762 -19.38 5.31 -8.54
CA LEU A 762 -19.51 5.82 -9.90
C LEU A 762 -18.15 6.33 -10.38
N ILE A 763 -17.75 5.93 -11.58
CA ILE A 763 -16.53 6.39 -12.27
C ILE A 763 -16.97 7.01 -13.60
N THR A 764 -16.55 8.24 -13.88
CA THR A 764 -16.74 8.88 -15.17
C THR A 764 -15.42 9.43 -15.69
N TYR A 765 -15.26 9.42 -17.01
CA TYR A 765 -14.04 9.85 -17.68
C TYR A 765 -14.37 10.46 -19.03
N ALA A 766 -13.71 11.57 -19.34
CA ALA A 766 -13.78 12.25 -20.62
C ALA A 766 -12.37 12.59 -21.10
N ALA A 767 -12.13 12.44 -22.39
CA ALA A 767 -10.89 12.87 -23.02
C ALA A 767 -11.15 13.51 -24.38
N VAL A 768 -10.35 14.52 -24.70
CA VAL A 768 -10.29 15.13 -26.02
C VAL A 768 -8.86 15.05 -26.50
N ALA A 769 -8.65 14.60 -27.74
CA ALA A 769 -7.32 14.55 -28.33
C ALA A 769 -7.28 15.17 -29.72
N ASP A 770 -6.13 15.75 -30.04
CA ASP A 770 -5.75 16.23 -31.36
C ASP A 770 -4.43 15.57 -31.78
N ASN A 771 -4.49 14.78 -32.84
CA ASN A 771 -3.40 13.96 -33.35
C ASN A 771 -3.07 14.38 -34.77
N VAL A 772 -1.84 14.87 -34.99
CA VAL A 772 -1.34 15.26 -36.32
C VAL A 772 -0.19 14.36 -36.71
N TRP A 773 -0.34 13.65 -37.82
CA TRP A 773 0.72 12.83 -38.40
C TRP A 773 1.07 13.31 -39.80
N ASN A 774 2.30 13.78 -39.96
CA ASN A 774 2.89 14.12 -41.23
C ASN A 774 3.87 13.03 -41.66
N TRP A 775 3.72 12.55 -42.89
CA TRP A 775 4.61 11.59 -43.51
C TRP A 775 5.10 12.16 -44.84
N LYS A 776 6.42 12.18 -45.03
CA LYS A 776 7.08 12.67 -46.23
C LYS A 776 7.99 11.58 -46.74
N ASP A 777 7.95 11.31 -48.02
CA ASP A 777 8.84 10.35 -48.65
C ASP A 777 9.23 10.84 -50.04
N ARG A 778 10.52 10.66 -50.36
CA ARG A 778 11.12 10.94 -51.66
C ARG A 778 11.98 9.74 -52.08
N SER A 779 11.39 8.56 -52.02
CA SER A 779 12.07 7.32 -52.38
C SER A 779 12.20 7.16 -53.90
N TYR A 780 13.38 6.71 -54.33
CA TYR A 780 13.68 6.31 -55.70
C TYR A 780 13.94 4.80 -55.71
N ASN A 781 12.98 4.02 -56.18
CA ASN A 781 13.15 2.58 -56.35
C ASN A 781 13.70 2.28 -57.75
N ALA A 782 14.92 1.75 -57.81
CA ALA A 782 15.48 1.18 -59.04
C ALA A 782 15.19 -0.31 -59.06
N VAL A 783 14.29 -0.76 -59.93
CA VAL A 783 14.04 -2.18 -60.17
C VAL A 783 14.93 -2.63 -61.32
N SER A 784 15.92 -3.46 -61.02
CA SER A 784 16.63 -4.23 -62.05
C SER A 784 15.79 -5.45 -62.36
N LEU A 785 15.06 -5.39 -63.46
CA LEU A 785 14.48 -6.58 -64.07
C LEU A 785 15.66 -7.32 -64.68
N GLY A 786 16.13 -8.38 -64.02
CA GLY A 786 17.11 -9.29 -64.61
C GLY A 786 16.60 -9.64 -66.00
N ASP A 787 17.43 -9.37 -67.01
CA ASP A 787 17.24 -9.53 -68.47
C ASP A 787 17.31 -8.20 -69.24
N ASN A 788 18.50 -7.55 -69.27
CA ASN A 788 18.94 -6.51 -70.22
C ASN A 788 17.92 -5.43 -70.69
N THR A 789 16.82 -5.24 -69.96
CA THR A 789 15.77 -4.26 -70.19
C THR A 789 16.08 -3.08 -69.27
N ALA A 790 15.92 -1.88 -69.80
CA ALA A 790 16.35 -0.64 -69.15
C ALA A 790 15.88 -0.60 -67.66
N PRO A 791 16.72 -0.11 -66.73
CA PRO A 791 16.35 0.00 -65.33
C PRO A 791 15.04 0.78 -65.20
N ALA A 792 14.02 0.17 -64.58
CA ALA A 792 12.79 0.85 -64.24
C ALA A 792 13.04 1.64 -62.95
N GLN A 793 13.07 2.97 -63.04
CA GLN A 793 13.14 3.85 -61.89
C GLN A 793 11.73 4.36 -61.58
N GLU A 794 11.17 3.88 -60.46
CA GLU A 794 9.98 4.46 -59.86
C GLU A 794 10.42 5.48 -58.83
N ALA A 795 10.03 6.75 -59.02
CA ALA A 795 10.24 7.77 -58.00
C ALA A 795 8.90 8.22 -57.44
N TYR A 796 8.78 8.23 -56.12
CA TYR A 796 7.57 8.66 -55.42
C TYR A 796 7.92 9.88 -54.58
N LEU A 797 7.36 11.05 -54.92
CA LEU A 797 7.32 12.17 -54.00
C LEU A 797 5.96 12.16 -53.33
N GLN A 798 5.89 11.78 -52.06
CA GLN A 798 4.63 11.71 -51.33
C GLN A 798 4.69 12.55 -50.06
N TYR A 799 3.64 13.35 -49.86
CA TYR A 799 3.34 14.06 -48.62
C TYR A 799 1.95 13.63 -48.17
N ARG A 800 1.86 13.06 -46.97
CA ARG A 800 0.61 12.71 -46.31
C ARG A 800 0.50 13.48 -45.01
N ARG A 801 -0.65 14.10 -44.76
CA ARG A 801 -0.99 14.73 -43.49
C ARG A 801 -2.33 14.20 -43.02
N THR A 802 -2.34 13.67 -41.81
CA THR A 802 -3.51 13.10 -41.16
C THR A 802 -3.73 13.89 -39.88
N GLU A 803 -4.87 14.55 -39.75
CA GLU A 803 -5.32 15.20 -38.52
C GLU A 803 -6.51 14.42 -38.00
N ARG A 804 -6.43 13.92 -36.77
CA ARG A 804 -7.50 13.21 -36.09
C ARG A 804 -7.84 13.92 -34.80
N ARG A 805 -9.08 14.36 -34.68
CA ARG A 805 -9.63 14.91 -33.45
C ARG A 805 -10.67 13.98 -32.92
N PHE A 806 -10.62 13.68 -31.63
CA PHE A 806 -11.62 12.80 -31.04
C PHE A 806 -12.02 13.20 -29.63
N VAL A 807 -13.21 12.74 -29.27
CA VAL A 807 -13.78 12.81 -27.93
C VAL A 807 -14.10 11.39 -27.48
N SER A 808 -13.69 11.06 -26.26
CA SER A 808 -14.06 9.83 -25.56
C SER A 808 -14.86 10.22 -24.33
N LEU A 809 -16.03 9.62 -24.13
CA LEU A 809 -16.88 9.75 -22.95
C LEU A 809 -17.15 8.37 -22.38
N GLN A 810 -16.95 8.19 -21.07
CA GLN A 810 -17.08 6.89 -20.43
C GLN A 810 -17.70 7.04 -19.05
N ALA A 811 -18.55 6.09 -18.67
CA ALA A 811 -19.14 6.01 -17.34
C ALA A 811 -19.32 4.55 -16.91
N GLN A 812 -19.06 4.26 -15.64
CA GLN A 812 -19.24 2.95 -15.04
C GLN A 812 -19.75 3.09 -13.60
N GLN A 813 -20.82 2.38 -13.28
CA GLN A 813 -21.31 2.18 -11.93
C GLN A 813 -20.86 0.79 -11.45
N GLN A 814 -20.20 0.75 -10.31
CA GLN A 814 -19.86 -0.49 -9.61
C GLN A 814 -20.72 -0.63 -8.36
N LEU A 815 -21.21 -1.83 -8.10
CA LEU A 815 -22.06 -2.23 -6.99
C LEU A 815 -21.53 -3.52 -6.36
N VAL A 816 -21.22 -3.50 -5.07
CA VAL A 816 -20.85 -4.67 -4.27
C VAL A 816 -22.11 -5.15 -3.53
N LEU A 817 -22.61 -6.31 -3.92
CA LEU A 817 -23.88 -6.88 -3.46
C LEU A 817 -23.61 -8.22 -2.75
N GLY A 818 -23.08 -8.16 -1.53
CA GLY A 818 -22.65 -9.34 -0.79
C GLY A 818 -21.47 -10.02 -1.48
N GLU A 819 -21.70 -11.22 -2.02
CA GLU A 819 -20.69 -12.02 -2.74
C GLU A 819 -20.56 -11.63 -4.23
N HIS A 820 -21.35 -10.66 -4.69
CA HIS A 820 -21.33 -10.15 -6.07
C HIS A 820 -20.63 -8.79 -6.15
N THR A 821 -19.91 -8.55 -7.25
CA THR A 821 -19.44 -7.22 -7.63
C THR A 821 -19.87 -6.95 -9.07
N LEU A 822 -20.99 -6.25 -9.21
CA LEU A 822 -21.60 -5.90 -10.49
C LEU A 822 -21.06 -4.55 -10.98
N MET A 823 -20.56 -4.53 -12.20
CA MET A 823 -20.11 -3.34 -12.92
C MET A 823 -20.99 -3.15 -14.14
N VAL A 824 -21.62 -1.99 -14.27
CA VAL A 824 -22.44 -1.63 -15.43
C VAL A 824 -21.90 -0.32 -15.98
N GLY A 825 -21.60 -0.28 -17.27
CA GLY A 825 -21.00 0.90 -17.86
C GLY A 825 -21.22 1.01 -19.34
N GLY A 826 -20.70 2.10 -19.88
CA GLY A 826 -20.63 2.30 -21.30
C GLY A 826 -19.62 3.36 -21.67
N ASP A 827 -19.22 3.32 -22.93
CA ASP A 827 -18.31 4.25 -23.55
C ASP A 827 -18.82 4.68 -24.92
N TYR A 828 -18.43 5.89 -25.27
CA TYR A 828 -18.66 6.48 -26.58
C TYR A 828 -17.39 7.17 -27.04
N PHE A 829 -17.05 6.92 -28.29
CA PHE A 829 -15.96 7.50 -29.01
C PHE A 829 -16.47 8.10 -30.32
N GLY A 830 -16.09 9.34 -30.58
CA GLY A 830 -16.43 10.04 -31.82
C GLY A 830 -15.30 10.97 -32.23
N GLY A 831 -14.98 10.98 -33.52
CA GLY A 831 -13.92 11.84 -34.03
C GLY A 831 -14.05 12.23 -35.48
N GLU A 832 -13.27 13.24 -35.86
CA GLU A 832 -13.11 13.77 -37.21
C GLU A 832 -11.74 13.37 -37.76
N LEU A 833 -11.66 13.16 -39.07
CA LEU A 833 -10.43 12.83 -39.78
C LEU A 833 -10.29 13.75 -40.98
N ASP A 834 -9.25 14.57 -40.96
CA ASP A 834 -8.77 15.34 -42.09
C ASP A 834 -7.54 14.63 -42.68
N TYR A 835 -7.68 14.05 -43.86
CA TYR A 835 -6.60 13.36 -44.56
C TYR A 835 -6.25 14.09 -45.84
N MET A 836 -4.96 14.43 -46.00
CA MET A 836 -4.43 15.07 -47.20
C MET A 836 -3.28 14.24 -47.75
N ARG A 837 -3.34 13.95 -49.05
CA ARG A 837 -2.26 13.30 -49.80
C ARG A 837 -1.89 14.16 -50.99
N LYS A 838 -0.60 14.48 -51.09
CA LYS A 838 0.02 15.01 -52.30
C LYS A 838 1.01 13.98 -52.80
N SER A 839 0.88 13.54 -54.04
CA SER A 839 1.82 12.62 -54.65
C SER A 839 2.18 13.04 -56.07
N ARG A 840 3.46 12.91 -56.40
CA ARG A 840 3.98 12.92 -57.76
C ARG A 840 4.70 11.59 -57.98
N ASP A 841 4.14 10.79 -58.88
CA ASP A 841 4.64 9.44 -59.18
C ASP A 841 5.38 9.48 -60.53
N PHE A 842 6.58 8.94 -60.61
CA PHE A 842 7.38 8.87 -61.82
C PHE A 842 7.58 7.41 -62.22
N TYR A 843 7.29 7.07 -63.48
CA TYR A 843 7.55 5.73 -64.02
C TYR A 843 8.41 5.86 -65.28
N THR A 844 9.69 5.49 -65.22
CA THR A 844 10.59 5.58 -66.40
C THR A 844 10.29 4.54 -67.48
N TYR A 845 9.51 3.49 -67.18
CA TYR A 845 9.25 2.39 -68.11
C TYR A 845 8.47 2.80 -69.38
N TYR A 846 7.78 3.94 -69.38
CA TYR A 846 6.95 4.40 -70.52
C TYR A 846 7.23 5.83 -70.99
N GLY A 847 8.29 6.50 -70.50
CA GLY A 847 8.55 7.91 -70.83
C GLY A 847 7.41 8.87 -70.45
N ARG A 848 6.52 8.48 -69.53
CA ARG A 848 5.41 9.32 -69.04
C ARG A 848 5.79 9.98 -67.71
N LEU A 849 5.84 11.31 -67.70
CA LEU A 849 5.58 12.07 -66.48
C LEU A 849 4.10 11.89 -66.13
N ALA A 850 3.79 11.44 -64.90
CA ALA A 850 2.42 11.43 -64.40
C ALA A 850 2.10 12.72 -63.63
N GLU A 851 0.83 13.08 -63.66
CA GLU A 851 0.23 14.30 -63.12
C GLU A 851 0.43 14.46 -61.60
N ASP A 852 0.56 15.71 -61.15
CA ASP A 852 0.47 16.05 -59.73
C ASP A 852 -0.92 15.72 -59.19
N LYS A 853 -1.01 14.76 -58.28
CA LYS A 853 -2.25 14.44 -57.58
C LYS A 853 -2.22 15.03 -56.18
N SER A 854 -3.14 15.96 -55.92
CA SER A 854 -3.41 16.49 -54.58
C SER A 854 -4.85 16.17 -54.22
N THR A 855 -5.06 15.31 -53.23
CA THR A 855 -6.37 14.94 -52.72
C THR A 855 -6.46 15.32 -51.25
N ARG A 856 -7.60 15.89 -50.87
CA ARG A 856 -7.95 16.18 -49.48
C ARG A 856 -9.32 15.59 -49.21
N TRP A 857 -9.41 14.81 -48.16
CA TRP A 857 -10.64 14.20 -47.67
C TRP A 857 -10.88 14.70 -46.25
N HIS A 858 -12.13 15.08 -45.97
CA HIS A 858 -12.60 15.47 -44.65
C HIS A 858 -13.75 14.53 -44.29
N TYR A 859 -13.62 13.83 -43.17
CA TYR A 859 -14.60 12.88 -42.66
C TYR A 859 -15.12 13.38 -41.31
N ASN A 860 -16.43 13.60 -41.22
CA ASN A 860 -17.09 14.05 -39.99
C ASN A 860 -18.50 13.43 -39.86
N PRO A 861 -18.73 12.52 -38.90
CA PRO A 861 -17.72 11.86 -38.08
C PRO A 861 -16.96 10.81 -38.90
N ALA A 862 -15.65 10.72 -38.70
CA ALA A 862 -14.77 9.76 -39.37
C ALA A 862 -14.76 8.39 -38.69
N ASP A 863 -14.80 8.40 -37.37
CA ASP A 863 -14.79 7.21 -36.54
C ASP A 863 -15.86 7.41 -35.45
N ARG A 864 -16.73 6.42 -35.28
CA ARG A 864 -17.69 6.33 -34.17
C ARG A 864 -17.60 4.93 -33.58
N ALA A 865 -17.43 4.84 -32.28
CA ALA A 865 -17.46 3.56 -31.59
C ALA A 865 -18.10 3.71 -30.23
N GLY A 866 -18.60 2.63 -29.67
CA GLY A 866 -19.09 2.62 -28.31
C GLY A 866 -19.54 1.25 -27.89
N SER A 867 -19.51 1.04 -26.59
CA SER A 867 -19.94 -0.19 -25.96
C SER A 867 -20.85 0.13 -24.77
N VAL A 868 -21.83 -0.73 -24.53
CA VAL A 868 -22.55 -0.80 -23.25
C VAL A 868 -22.36 -2.20 -22.69
N TYR A 869 -22.09 -2.33 -21.41
CA TYR A 869 -21.75 -3.62 -20.80
C TYR A 869 -22.24 -3.73 -19.36
N ALA A 870 -22.46 -4.97 -18.95
CA ALA A 870 -22.58 -5.38 -17.56
C ALA A 870 -21.64 -6.57 -17.32
N MET A 871 -20.93 -6.56 -16.19
CA MET A 871 -20.00 -7.61 -15.78
C MET A 871 -20.12 -7.85 -14.27
N ASP A 872 -20.27 -9.09 -13.85
CA ASP A 872 -20.43 -9.48 -12.45
C ASP A 872 -19.33 -10.46 -12.05
N TYR A 873 -18.73 -10.21 -10.88
CA TYR A 873 -17.82 -11.12 -10.20
C TYR A 873 -18.55 -11.78 -9.04
N TRP A 874 -18.82 -13.07 -9.16
CA TRP A 874 -19.57 -13.84 -8.18
C TRP A 874 -18.65 -14.78 -7.40
N LYS A 875 -18.45 -14.49 -6.13
CA LYS A 875 -17.73 -15.33 -5.17
C LYS A 875 -18.62 -16.49 -4.74
N LEU A 876 -18.53 -17.62 -5.44
CA LEU A 876 -19.37 -18.80 -5.21
C LEU A 876 -18.98 -19.57 -3.94
N ALA A 877 -17.68 -19.58 -3.62
CA ALA A 877 -17.10 -20.21 -2.44
C ALA A 877 -15.72 -19.59 -2.17
N PRO A 878 -15.11 -19.79 -0.98
CA PRO A 878 -13.73 -19.38 -0.74
C PRO A 878 -12.80 -19.91 -1.85
N GLY A 879 -12.07 -19.00 -2.50
CA GLY A 879 -11.18 -19.33 -3.62
C GLY A 879 -11.86 -19.61 -4.97
N LEU A 880 -13.20 -19.55 -5.08
CA LEU A 880 -13.92 -19.78 -6.34
C LEU A 880 -14.72 -18.54 -6.75
N ILE A 881 -14.30 -17.90 -7.84
CA ILE A 881 -14.93 -16.71 -8.42
C ILE A 881 -15.38 -17.03 -9.84
N ALA A 882 -16.67 -16.90 -10.12
CA ALA A 882 -17.21 -16.92 -11.47
C ALA A 882 -17.35 -15.49 -11.99
N GLU A 883 -17.10 -15.29 -13.28
CA GLU A 883 -17.23 -14.00 -13.94
C GLU A 883 -18.22 -14.13 -15.09
N MET A 884 -19.20 -13.24 -15.14
CA MET A 884 -20.22 -13.25 -16.18
C MET A 884 -20.43 -11.83 -16.69
N GLY A 885 -20.28 -11.63 -17.99
CA GLY A 885 -20.45 -10.34 -18.62
C GLY A 885 -21.17 -10.44 -19.95
N LEU A 886 -21.92 -9.39 -20.25
CA LEU A 886 -22.60 -9.22 -21.53
C LEU A 886 -22.46 -7.76 -21.95
N GLY A 887 -21.96 -7.56 -23.16
CA GLY A 887 -21.88 -6.26 -23.79
C GLY A 887 -22.60 -6.19 -25.11
N TYR A 888 -22.79 -4.97 -25.59
CA TYR A 888 -23.14 -4.67 -26.96
C TYR A 888 -22.16 -3.61 -27.47
N ASP A 889 -21.36 -4.00 -28.46
CA ASP A 889 -20.33 -3.18 -29.08
C ASP A 889 -20.78 -2.72 -30.46
N ALA A 890 -20.51 -1.47 -30.81
CA ALA A 890 -20.75 -0.92 -32.14
C ALA A 890 -19.58 -0.06 -32.60
N VAL A 891 -19.22 -0.15 -33.87
CA VAL A 891 -18.15 0.64 -34.49
C VAL A 891 -18.50 0.99 -35.93
N ALA A 892 -18.10 2.18 -36.35
CA ALA A 892 -18.09 2.69 -37.70
C ALA A 892 -16.75 3.40 -37.91
N SER A 893 -15.82 2.79 -38.66
CA SER A 893 -14.47 3.34 -38.83
C SER A 893 -14.10 3.56 -40.29
N SER A 894 -13.56 4.75 -40.59
CA SER A 894 -13.05 5.12 -41.92
C SER A 894 -11.58 4.77 -42.13
N ARG A 895 -10.89 4.37 -41.04
CA ARG A 895 -9.54 3.79 -40.84
C ARG A 895 -8.34 4.34 -41.64
N PHE A 896 -8.48 4.64 -42.92
CA PHE A 896 -7.43 5.17 -43.81
C PHE A 896 -7.92 6.32 -44.71
N GLY A 897 -9.05 6.94 -44.37
CA GLY A 897 -9.66 7.97 -45.20
C GLY A 897 -10.23 7.38 -46.49
N TRP A 898 -10.88 6.23 -46.38
CA TRP A 898 -11.71 5.65 -47.45
C TRP A 898 -13.14 6.19 -47.38
N PRO A 899 -13.88 6.25 -48.50
CA PRO A 899 -15.19 6.92 -48.56
C PRO A 899 -16.26 6.31 -47.66
N ASP A 900 -16.31 4.98 -47.56
CA ASP A 900 -17.37 4.25 -46.85
C ASP A 900 -16.83 3.62 -45.57
N PRO A 901 -17.32 3.96 -44.36
CA PRO A 901 -16.82 3.39 -43.11
C PRO A 901 -17.20 1.91 -42.95
N ILE A 902 -16.33 1.12 -42.32
CA ILE A 902 -16.65 -0.26 -41.92
C ILE A 902 -17.53 -0.19 -40.68
N GLU A 903 -18.80 -0.56 -40.83
CA GLU A 903 -19.77 -0.63 -39.74
C GLU A 903 -19.94 -2.07 -39.23
N ARG A 904 -19.80 -2.27 -37.92
CA ARG A 904 -20.06 -3.56 -37.25
C ARG A 904 -20.70 -3.38 -35.89
N GLN A 905 -21.47 -4.38 -35.52
CA GLN A 905 -22.13 -4.50 -34.23
C GLN A 905 -21.99 -5.92 -33.73
N LEU A 906 -21.83 -6.10 -32.41
CA LEU A 906 -21.63 -7.41 -31.82
C LEU A 906 -22.20 -7.44 -30.41
N VAL A 907 -22.89 -8.53 -30.07
CA VAL A 907 -23.14 -8.90 -28.67
C VAL A 907 -21.90 -9.59 -28.14
N SER A 908 -21.37 -9.08 -27.04
CA SER A 908 -20.03 -9.39 -26.54
C SER A 908 -20.10 -10.15 -25.21
N PRO A 909 -20.32 -11.48 -25.24
CA PRO A 909 -20.34 -12.30 -24.04
C PRO A 909 -18.94 -12.48 -23.45
N ARG A 910 -18.87 -12.52 -22.12
CA ARG A 910 -17.67 -12.77 -21.32
C ARG A 910 -18.01 -13.75 -20.21
N LEU A 911 -17.26 -14.82 -20.08
CA LEU A 911 -17.45 -15.85 -19.06
C LEU A 911 -16.09 -16.26 -18.51
N GLY A 912 -15.93 -16.24 -17.19
CA GLY A 912 -14.70 -16.58 -16.52
C GLY A 912 -14.93 -17.47 -15.32
N LEU A 913 -13.92 -18.25 -14.98
CA LEU A 913 -13.85 -19.02 -13.75
C LEU A 913 -12.43 -18.91 -13.21
N ASN A 914 -12.28 -18.44 -11.98
CA ASN A 914 -11.04 -18.42 -11.23
C ASN A 914 -11.22 -19.28 -9.99
N TRP A 915 -10.56 -20.43 -9.95
CA TRP A 915 -10.74 -21.46 -8.94
C TRP A 915 -9.41 -21.85 -8.30
N GLN A 916 -9.18 -21.37 -7.09
CA GLN A 916 -8.17 -21.89 -6.19
C GLN A 916 -8.64 -23.24 -5.63
N ALA A 917 -8.33 -24.32 -6.35
CA ALA A 917 -8.76 -25.69 -6.03
C ALA A 917 -8.13 -26.24 -4.73
N SER A 918 -6.98 -25.69 -4.35
CA SER A 918 -6.30 -25.90 -3.07
C SER A 918 -5.43 -24.69 -2.74
N GLU A 919 -4.86 -24.60 -1.54
CA GLU A 919 -3.97 -23.48 -1.15
C GLU A 919 -2.85 -23.24 -2.18
N ASP A 920 -2.37 -24.31 -2.81
CA ASP A 920 -1.23 -24.30 -3.73
C ASP A 920 -1.61 -24.22 -5.21
N HIS A 921 -2.87 -24.47 -5.59
CA HIS A 921 -3.27 -24.61 -7.01
C HIS A 921 -4.45 -23.74 -7.40
N THR A 922 -4.28 -22.98 -8.49
CA THR A 922 -5.33 -22.14 -9.09
C THR A 922 -5.56 -22.53 -10.54
N LEU A 923 -6.82 -22.75 -10.91
CA LEU A 923 -7.29 -23.02 -12.26
C LEU A 923 -8.08 -21.81 -12.77
N ARG A 924 -7.82 -21.43 -14.01
CA ARG A 924 -8.48 -20.29 -14.67
C ARG A 924 -9.08 -20.77 -15.98
N LEU A 925 -10.33 -20.42 -16.25
CA LEU A 925 -10.98 -20.62 -17.53
C LEU A 925 -11.59 -19.31 -17.97
N ALA A 926 -11.43 -18.95 -19.23
CA ALA A 926 -11.99 -17.73 -19.80
C ALA A 926 -12.58 -18.02 -21.18
N PHE A 927 -13.71 -17.39 -21.45
CA PHE A 927 -14.27 -17.21 -22.77
C PHE A 927 -14.67 -15.75 -22.92
N GLN A 928 -14.24 -15.12 -24.01
CA GLN A 928 -14.72 -13.80 -24.36
C GLN A 928 -14.87 -13.67 -25.86
N ARG A 929 -15.93 -12.98 -26.29
CA ARG A 929 -16.09 -12.54 -27.66
C ARG A 929 -16.40 -11.05 -27.64
N TYR A 930 -15.65 -10.27 -28.40
CA TYR A 930 -15.79 -8.81 -28.39
C TYR A 930 -15.42 -8.19 -29.74
N LEU A 931 -15.90 -6.98 -29.97
CA LEU A 931 -15.57 -6.19 -31.14
C LEU A 931 -14.46 -5.21 -30.76
N ASN A 932 -13.46 -5.08 -31.64
CA ASN A 932 -12.40 -4.13 -31.42
C ASN A 932 -12.90 -2.72 -31.78
N THR A 933 -13.39 -2.00 -30.77
CA THR A 933 -14.02 -0.68 -30.91
C THR A 933 -13.01 0.47 -30.88
N HIS A 934 -11.79 0.24 -30.39
CA HIS A 934 -10.84 1.32 -30.06
C HIS A 934 -9.38 0.86 -30.24
N THR A 935 -8.85 0.88 -31.46
CA THR A 935 -7.48 0.34 -31.72
C THR A 935 -6.35 1.34 -31.62
N LEU A 936 -6.66 2.63 -31.54
CA LEU A 936 -5.68 3.70 -31.47
C LEU A 936 -5.52 4.18 -30.03
N PHE A 937 -4.60 3.56 -29.29
CA PHE A 937 -3.97 4.06 -28.04
C PHE A 937 -4.90 4.58 -26.92
N GLN A 938 -6.18 4.22 -26.93
CA GLN A 938 -7.14 4.75 -25.97
C GLN A 938 -7.47 3.78 -24.85
N SER A 939 -7.21 4.23 -23.63
CA SER A 939 -7.64 3.59 -22.39
C SER A 939 -9.16 3.69 -22.25
N VAL A 940 -9.79 2.57 -21.91
CA VAL A 940 -11.20 2.53 -21.49
C VAL A 940 -11.32 2.05 -20.05
N ILE A 941 -12.31 2.51 -19.30
CA ILE A 941 -12.56 2.09 -17.91
C ILE A 941 -13.27 0.74 -17.80
N ALA A 942 -13.71 0.16 -18.92
CA ALA A 942 -14.30 -1.18 -18.96
C ALA A 942 -13.28 -2.25 -18.51
N PRO A 943 -13.73 -3.34 -17.86
CA PRO A 943 -12.85 -4.42 -17.43
C PRO A 943 -11.95 -4.92 -18.56
N SER A 944 -10.64 -4.94 -18.30
CA SER A 944 -9.62 -5.24 -19.32
C SER A 944 -9.41 -6.72 -19.57
N GLU A 945 -9.97 -7.61 -18.74
CA GLU A 945 -9.68 -9.04 -18.72
C GLU A 945 -10.84 -9.88 -18.20
N VAL A 946 -10.78 -11.19 -18.48
CA VAL A 946 -11.69 -12.21 -17.96
C VAL A 946 -10.86 -13.34 -17.36
N ALA A 947 -11.06 -13.65 -16.07
CA ALA A 947 -10.32 -14.67 -15.32
C ALA A 947 -8.77 -14.60 -15.42
N GLY A 948 -8.20 -13.42 -15.63
CA GLY A 948 -6.77 -13.22 -15.84
C GLY A 948 -6.32 -13.44 -17.29
N PHE A 949 -7.22 -13.32 -18.26
CA PHE A 949 -6.88 -13.29 -19.68
C PHE A 949 -7.21 -11.91 -20.25
N PRO A 950 -6.20 -11.10 -20.62
CA PRO A 950 -6.43 -9.75 -21.12
C PRO A 950 -7.24 -9.77 -22.41
N GLY A 951 -8.23 -8.90 -22.53
CA GLY A 951 -8.92 -8.57 -23.78
C GLY A 951 -8.12 -7.59 -24.64
N ARG A 952 -8.78 -6.93 -25.59
CA ARG A 952 -8.23 -5.85 -26.44
C ARG A 952 -6.90 -6.21 -27.11
N LEU A 953 -6.89 -7.34 -27.81
CA LEU A 953 -5.79 -7.71 -28.70
C LEU A 953 -5.47 -6.55 -29.64
N ASN A 954 -4.18 -6.26 -29.84
CA ASN A 954 -3.72 -5.33 -30.86
C ASN A 954 -4.07 -5.89 -32.25
N ALA A 955 -5.30 -5.64 -32.70
CA ALA A 955 -5.85 -5.94 -34.01
C ALA A 955 -6.49 -4.65 -34.57
N ASP A 956 -7.14 -4.76 -35.71
CA ASP A 956 -7.68 -3.64 -36.46
C ASP A 956 -9.08 -3.21 -35.98
N ASP A 957 -9.47 -1.93 -36.14
CA ASP A 957 -10.81 -1.46 -35.79
C ASP A 957 -11.86 -2.32 -36.50
N ALA A 958 -12.98 -2.60 -35.83
CA ALA A 958 -14.03 -3.51 -36.28
C ALA A 958 -13.63 -4.99 -36.39
N SER A 959 -12.44 -5.39 -35.94
CA SER A 959 -12.11 -6.81 -35.83
C SER A 959 -12.99 -7.50 -34.79
N THR A 960 -13.60 -8.63 -35.16
CA THR A 960 -14.28 -9.51 -34.19
C THR A 960 -13.28 -10.50 -33.63
N ILE A 961 -13.16 -10.56 -32.31
CA ILE A 961 -12.22 -11.45 -31.62
C ILE A 961 -13.01 -12.38 -30.72
N SER A 962 -12.75 -13.68 -30.83
CA SER A 962 -13.23 -14.70 -29.89
C SER A 962 -12.02 -15.36 -29.25
N GLU A 963 -12.00 -15.49 -27.93
CA GLU A 963 -10.88 -16.02 -27.16
C GLU A 963 -11.38 -17.06 -26.16
N LEU A 964 -10.66 -18.18 -26.09
CA LEU A 964 -10.76 -19.20 -25.05
C LEU A 964 -9.42 -19.30 -24.35
N GLY A 965 -9.42 -19.15 -23.03
CA GLY A 965 -8.24 -19.28 -22.18
C GLY A 965 -8.43 -20.39 -21.16
N ALA A 966 -7.38 -21.18 -20.94
CA ALA A 966 -7.27 -22.10 -19.82
C ALA A 966 -5.90 -21.94 -19.16
N GLY A 967 -5.89 -21.78 -17.84
CA GLY A 967 -4.69 -21.54 -17.06
C GLY A 967 -4.63 -22.47 -15.85
N TRP A 968 -3.44 -22.93 -15.53
CA TRP A 968 -3.13 -23.61 -14.29
C TRP A 968 -1.90 -22.96 -13.66
N GLU A 969 -2.03 -22.56 -12.41
CA GLU A 969 -1.01 -21.92 -11.60
C GLU A 969 -0.79 -22.80 -10.37
N ALA A 970 0.47 -23.03 -10.00
CA ALA A 970 0.83 -23.82 -8.83
C ALA A 970 1.95 -23.15 -8.04
N GLN A 971 1.70 -22.87 -6.77
CA GLN A 971 2.70 -22.44 -5.79
C GLN A 971 3.05 -23.65 -4.94
N TRP A 972 4.17 -24.33 -5.25
CA TRP A 972 4.54 -25.60 -4.63
C TRP A 972 5.11 -25.45 -3.21
N ASP A 973 5.75 -24.32 -2.96
CA ASP A 973 6.36 -23.94 -1.69
C ASP A 973 6.52 -22.41 -1.65
N ASP A 974 7.10 -21.89 -0.56
CA ASP A 974 7.39 -20.46 -0.39
C ASP A 974 8.42 -19.90 -1.40
N ALA A 975 9.02 -20.76 -2.22
CA ALA A 975 10.09 -20.42 -3.15
C ALA A 975 9.77 -20.74 -4.61
N THR A 976 8.69 -21.45 -4.94
CA THR A 976 8.51 -22.05 -6.27
C THR A 976 7.10 -21.88 -6.79
N PHE A 977 6.99 -21.28 -7.96
CA PHE A 977 5.75 -21.05 -8.68
C PHE A 977 5.88 -21.55 -10.12
N THR A 978 4.85 -22.24 -10.60
CA THR A 978 4.76 -22.68 -11.99
C THR A 978 3.44 -22.28 -12.60
N VAL A 979 3.45 -22.01 -13.90
CA VAL A 979 2.24 -21.66 -14.63
C VAL A 979 2.21 -22.34 -15.99
N ALA A 980 1.03 -22.81 -16.38
CA ALA A 980 0.72 -23.26 -17.73
C ALA A 980 -0.52 -22.52 -18.22
N ARG A 981 -0.47 -21.95 -19.43
CA ARG A 981 -1.62 -21.27 -20.06
C ARG A 981 -1.78 -21.77 -21.48
N LEU A 982 -3.00 -22.03 -21.88
CA LEU A 982 -3.41 -22.35 -23.23
C LEU A 982 -4.41 -21.28 -23.67
N THR A 983 -4.17 -20.65 -24.81
CA THR A 983 -5.16 -19.75 -25.41
C THR A 983 -5.44 -20.13 -26.84
N TRP A 984 -6.69 -19.98 -27.23
CA TRP A 984 -7.15 -20.03 -28.61
C TRP A 984 -7.85 -18.71 -28.91
N ASP A 985 -7.43 -18.05 -29.99
CA ASP A 985 -8.05 -16.82 -30.46
C ASP A 985 -8.50 -16.99 -31.90
N GLN A 986 -9.70 -16.55 -32.22
CA GLN A 986 -10.16 -16.34 -33.58
C GLN A 986 -10.28 -14.83 -33.83
N VAL A 987 -9.52 -14.33 -34.80
CA VAL A 987 -9.55 -12.93 -35.21
C VAL A 987 -10.14 -12.83 -36.61
N ILE A 988 -11.26 -12.14 -36.73
CA ILE A 988 -11.91 -11.83 -38.00
C ILE A 988 -11.68 -10.34 -38.26
N ASN A 989 -10.75 -10.04 -39.15
CA ASN A 989 -10.29 -8.70 -39.45
C ASN A 989 -10.87 -8.21 -40.79
N PRO A 990 -11.68 -7.13 -40.80
CA PRO A 990 -12.22 -6.59 -42.05
C PRO A 990 -11.17 -5.77 -42.83
N GLN A 991 -11.06 -6.04 -44.13
CA GLN A 991 -10.12 -5.36 -45.03
C GLN A 991 -10.78 -4.92 -46.34
N TYR A 992 -10.26 -3.84 -46.93
CA TYR A 992 -10.63 -3.43 -48.29
C TYR A 992 -9.77 -4.18 -49.30
N ASP A 993 -10.38 -4.64 -50.39
CA ASP A 993 -9.67 -5.22 -51.53
C ASP A 993 -8.88 -4.11 -52.26
N PRO A 994 -7.54 -4.12 -52.23
CA PRO A 994 -6.74 -3.08 -52.85
C PRO A 994 -6.72 -3.19 -54.40
N TYR A 995 -7.28 -4.24 -54.99
CA TYR A 995 -7.18 -4.55 -56.42
C TYR A 995 -8.53 -4.62 -57.16
N ALA A 996 -9.68 -4.67 -56.46
CA ALA A 996 -11.00 -4.90 -57.05
C ALA A 996 -11.95 -3.67 -57.09
N SER A 997 -11.39 -2.46 -57.08
CA SER A 997 -12.04 -1.19 -56.66
C SER A 997 -12.16 -1.15 -55.14
N TYR A 998 -11.76 -0.02 -54.54
CA TYR A 998 -11.63 0.17 -53.08
C TYR A 998 -12.98 0.16 -52.32
N ASP A 999 -14.01 -0.45 -52.91
CA ASP A 999 -15.41 -0.45 -52.46
C ASP A 999 -15.83 -1.82 -51.91
N ARG A 1000 -14.98 -2.85 -52.04
CA ARG A 1000 -15.26 -4.21 -51.56
C ARG A 1000 -14.53 -4.49 -50.25
N VAL A 1001 -15.29 -4.71 -49.17
CA VAL A 1001 -14.79 -5.22 -47.88
C VAL A 1001 -14.86 -6.75 -47.87
N PHE A 1002 -13.81 -7.40 -47.36
CA PHE A 1002 -13.77 -8.85 -47.11
C PHE A 1002 -13.12 -9.14 -45.75
N ASP A 1003 -13.42 -10.30 -45.18
CA ASP A 1003 -12.93 -10.71 -43.86
C ASP A 1003 -11.72 -11.64 -43.97
N VAL A 1004 -10.64 -11.28 -43.28
CA VAL A 1004 -9.48 -12.15 -43.07
C VAL A 1004 -9.67 -12.86 -41.73
N ASN A 1005 -9.84 -14.18 -41.76
CA ASN A 1005 -10.03 -15.00 -40.58
C ASN A 1005 -8.75 -15.77 -40.23
N VAL A 1006 -8.24 -15.54 -39.02
CA VAL A 1006 -7.04 -16.18 -38.49
C VAL A 1006 -7.33 -16.83 -37.15
N ALA A 1007 -7.06 -18.13 -37.05
CA ALA A 1007 -7.05 -18.83 -35.76
C ALA A 1007 -5.63 -18.85 -35.21
N ARG A 1008 -5.47 -18.50 -33.93
CA ARG A 1008 -4.22 -18.52 -33.19
C ARG A 1008 -4.34 -19.49 -32.03
N TYR A 1009 -3.34 -20.36 -31.88
CA TYR A 1009 -3.19 -21.27 -30.76
C TYR A 1009 -1.89 -20.91 -30.04
N MET A 1010 -1.94 -20.75 -28.73
CA MET A 1010 -0.77 -20.41 -27.93
C MET A 1010 -0.72 -21.29 -26.67
N ALA A 1011 0.48 -21.78 -26.37
CA ALA A 1011 0.79 -22.50 -25.15
C ALA A 1011 1.96 -21.82 -24.45
N THR A 1012 1.78 -21.53 -23.18
CA THR A 1012 2.75 -20.84 -22.35
C THR A 1012 3.07 -21.67 -21.12
N LEU A 1013 4.35 -21.84 -20.81
CA LEU A 1013 4.85 -22.54 -19.63
C LEU A 1013 5.85 -21.63 -18.91
N GLY A 1014 5.73 -21.52 -17.58
CA GLY A 1014 6.59 -20.69 -16.77
C GLY A 1014 6.96 -21.37 -15.46
N VAL A 1015 8.19 -21.13 -15.00
CA VAL A 1015 8.70 -21.50 -13.68
C VAL A 1015 9.39 -20.28 -13.10
N ASN A 1016 8.97 -19.87 -11.91
CA ASN A 1016 9.57 -18.80 -11.14
C ASN A 1016 10.06 -19.40 -9.82
N ARG A 1017 11.33 -19.20 -9.48
CA ARG A 1017 11.90 -19.75 -8.25
C ARG A 1017 12.79 -18.74 -7.53
N LEU A 1018 12.61 -18.64 -6.22
CA LEU A 1018 13.56 -18.01 -5.31
C LEU A 1018 14.70 -19.00 -5.03
N LEU A 1019 15.88 -18.71 -5.55
CA LEU A 1019 17.09 -19.50 -5.27
C LEU A 1019 17.72 -19.09 -3.94
N ALA A 1020 17.58 -17.82 -3.57
CA ALA A 1020 17.95 -17.25 -2.28
C ALA A 1020 17.06 -16.01 -2.01
N PRO A 1021 17.05 -15.44 -0.79
CA PRO A 1021 16.24 -14.25 -0.48
C PRO A 1021 16.52 -13.01 -1.35
N TYR A 1022 17.63 -13.02 -2.09
CA TYR A 1022 18.10 -11.93 -2.95
C TYR A 1022 18.28 -12.36 -4.41
N LEU A 1023 17.94 -13.60 -4.79
CA LEU A 1023 18.18 -14.16 -6.12
C LEU A 1023 16.94 -14.90 -6.65
N GLY A 1024 16.37 -14.36 -7.72
CA GLY A 1024 15.27 -14.95 -8.47
C GLY A 1024 15.74 -15.63 -9.76
N LEU A 1025 15.11 -16.76 -10.07
CA LEU A 1025 15.22 -17.50 -11.33
C LEU A 1025 13.86 -17.47 -12.03
N SER A 1026 13.86 -17.08 -13.30
CA SER A 1026 12.70 -17.15 -14.17
C SER A 1026 13.03 -18.00 -15.40
N VAL A 1027 12.20 -18.99 -15.67
CA VAL A 1027 12.21 -19.80 -16.89
C VAL A 1027 10.85 -19.68 -17.51
N PHE A 1028 10.78 -19.29 -18.78
CA PHE A 1028 9.53 -19.09 -19.49
C PHE A 1028 9.64 -19.63 -20.90
N GLY A 1029 8.56 -20.15 -21.44
CA GLY A 1029 8.45 -20.57 -22.84
C GLY A 1029 7.05 -20.32 -23.37
N VAL A 1030 6.97 -19.82 -24.59
CA VAL A 1030 5.72 -19.69 -25.34
C VAL A 1030 5.89 -20.34 -26.70
N ALA A 1031 4.90 -21.13 -27.11
CA ALA A 1031 4.78 -21.65 -28.46
C ALA A 1031 3.44 -21.21 -29.02
N LYS A 1032 3.44 -20.70 -30.25
CA LYS A 1032 2.25 -20.22 -30.92
C LYS A 1032 2.23 -20.65 -32.39
N ARG A 1033 1.02 -20.92 -32.88
CA ARG A 1033 0.75 -21.30 -34.27
C ARG A 1033 -0.45 -20.52 -34.78
N LEU A 1034 -0.33 -19.96 -35.98
CA LEU A 1034 -1.41 -19.25 -36.67
C LEU A 1034 -1.83 -20.03 -37.90
N LEU A 1035 -3.13 -20.26 -38.03
CA LEU A 1035 -3.76 -20.98 -39.13
C LEU A 1035 -4.78 -20.04 -39.81
N PRO A 1036 -4.49 -19.51 -41.00
CA PRO A 1036 -5.48 -18.75 -41.77
C PRO A 1036 -6.57 -19.69 -42.33
N HIS A 1037 -7.83 -19.23 -42.36
CA HIS A 1037 -8.95 -19.98 -42.95
C HIS A 1037 -9.17 -19.66 -44.43
N GLU A 1038 -8.87 -18.44 -44.89
CA GLU A 1038 -8.95 -18.03 -46.29
C GLU A 1038 -7.75 -17.13 -46.66
N ALA A 1039 -6.91 -17.58 -47.60
CA ALA A 1039 -5.69 -16.89 -48.04
C ALA A 1039 -5.92 -15.89 -49.20
N THR A 1040 -7.07 -15.21 -49.23
CA THR A 1040 -7.47 -14.40 -50.40
C THR A 1040 -6.79 -13.02 -50.47
N ALA A 1041 -6.10 -12.59 -49.42
CA ALA A 1041 -5.31 -11.37 -49.45
C ALA A 1041 -3.84 -11.66 -49.77
N ARG A 1042 -3.39 -11.31 -50.99
CA ARG A 1042 -1.95 -11.28 -51.40
C ARG A 1042 -1.01 -10.51 -50.44
N ARG A 1043 -1.57 -9.81 -49.45
CA ARG A 1043 -0.85 -9.03 -48.43
C ARG A 1043 -0.48 -9.83 -47.19
N TYR A 1044 -1.09 -11.01 -46.97
CA TYR A 1044 -0.68 -11.91 -45.91
C TYR A 1044 0.33 -12.90 -46.50
N PRO A 1045 1.62 -12.77 -46.17
CA PRO A 1045 2.43 -13.98 -46.15
C PRO A 1045 1.78 -14.91 -45.12
N GLN A 1046 2.12 -16.18 -45.15
CA GLN A 1046 1.99 -17.12 -44.05
C GLN A 1046 0.75 -18.01 -44.09
N ASP A 1047 0.76 -18.97 -45.02
CA ASP A 1047 0.27 -20.29 -44.64
C ASP A 1047 1.13 -20.79 -43.46
N ASP A 1048 0.49 -21.31 -42.41
CA ASP A 1048 1.13 -22.04 -41.30
C ASP A 1048 2.30 -21.33 -40.58
N PHE A 1049 2.08 -20.14 -40.01
CA PHE A 1049 3.08 -19.47 -39.16
C PHE A 1049 3.22 -20.18 -37.82
N PHE A 1050 4.45 -20.38 -37.39
CA PHE A 1050 4.80 -20.91 -36.08
C PHE A 1050 5.94 -20.11 -35.46
N GLU A 1051 5.87 -19.93 -34.15
CA GLU A 1051 6.94 -19.37 -33.35
C GLU A 1051 6.97 -20.05 -32.00
N ALA A 1052 8.17 -20.43 -31.55
CA ALA A 1052 8.43 -20.83 -30.19
C ALA A 1052 9.58 -19.98 -29.65
N ASP A 1053 9.36 -19.32 -28.53
CA ASP A 1053 10.42 -18.62 -27.81
C ASP A 1053 10.49 -19.01 -26.35
N GLY A 1054 11.72 -19.09 -25.84
CA GLY A 1054 12.02 -19.45 -24.46
C GLY A 1054 13.03 -18.49 -23.85
N ALA A 1055 12.81 -18.11 -22.61
CA ALA A 1055 13.66 -17.22 -21.85
C ALA A 1055 14.12 -17.87 -20.53
N LEU A 1056 15.38 -17.67 -20.20
CA LEU A 1056 15.98 -18.04 -18.91
C LEU A 1056 16.64 -16.78 -18.34
N ALA A 1057 16.25 -16.38 -17.14
CA ALA A 1057 16.79 -15.19 -16.49
C ALA A 1057 17.12 -15.42 -15.01
N LEU A 1058 18.22 -14.81 -14.58
CA LEU A 1058 18.61 -14.68 -13.18
C LEU A 1058 18.63 -13.20 -12.82
N ASN A 1059 17.98 -12.85 -11.72
CA ASN A 1059 17.96 -11.48 -11.20
C ASN A 1059 18.33 -11.47 -9.73
N PHE A 1060 19.32 -10.66 -9.40
CA PHE A 1060 19.92 -10.51 -8.09
C PHE A 1060 19.71 -9.08 -7.58
N LEU A 1061 19.33 -8.95 -6.31
CA LEU A 1061 19.25 -7.67 -5.62
C LEU A 1061 19.74 -7.83 -4.18
N HIS A 1062 20.88 -7.22 -3.87
CA HIS A 1062 21.44 -7.17 -2.53
C HIS A 1062 20.85 -6.00 -1.72
N SER A 1063 20.80 -6.16 -0.40
CA SER A 1063 20.34 -5.13 0.55
C SER A 1063 21.12 -3.82 0.49
N SER A 1064 22.36 -3.85 -0.03
CA SER A 1064 23.16 -2.64 -0.27
C SER A 1064 22.68 -1.81 -1.47
N GLY A 1065 21.68 -2.26 -2.23
CA GLY A 1065 21.22 -1.64 -3.47
C GLY A 1065 21.95 -2.11 -4.73
N LEU A 1066 22.94 -3.00 -4.61
CA LEU A 1066 23.60 -3.62 -5.77
C LEU A 1066 22.65 -4.66 -6.41
N GLY A 1067 22.30 -4.43 -7.67
CA GLY A 1067 21.49 -5.34 -8.47
C GLY A 1067 22.24 -5.81 -9.71
N ALA A 1068 21.96 -7.03 -10.13
CA ALA A 1068 22.47 -7.59 -11.38
C ALA A 1068 21.42 -8.50 -12.00
N GLY A 1069 21.32 -8.49 -13.32
CA GLY A 1069 20.41 -9.35 -14.08
C GLY A 1069 21.10 -9.88 -15.32
N ILE A 1070 20.84 -11.13 -15.67
CA ILE A 1070 21.26 -11.72 -16.94
C ILE A 1070 20.11 -12.58 -17.47
N GLY A 1071 19.80 -12.43 -18.75
CA GLY A 1071 18.71 -13.13 -19.41
C GLY A 1071 19.11 -13.60 -20.79
N GLY A 1072 18.86 -14.86 -21.10
CA GLY A 1072 19.00 -15.42 -22.43
C GLY A 1072 17.62 -15.73 -23.02
N THR A 1073 17.38 -15.33 -24.26
CA THR A 1073 16.16 -15.65 -25.01
C THR A 1073 16.53 -16.42 -26.27
N LEU A 1074 15.86 -17.53 -26.55
CA LEU A 1074 15.97 -18.30 -27.77
C LEU A 1074 14.63 -18.22 -28.53
N VAL A 1075 14.67 -17.89 -29.81
CA VAL A 1075 13.47 -17.78 -30.66
C VAL A 1075 13.66 -18.68 -31.88
N HIS A 1076 12.68 -19.54 -32.14
CA HIS A 1076 12.55 -20.33 -33.35
C HIS A 1076 11.25 -19.96 -34.05
N GLN A 1077 11.32 -19.46 -35.28
CA GLN A 1077 10.16 -19.02 -36.04
C GLN A 1077 10.24 -19.62 -37.45
N TYR A 1078 9.12 -20.11 -37.96
CA TYR A 1078 9.01 -20.44 -39.39
C TYR A 1078 7.67 -19.99 -39.96
N TYR A 1079 7.69 -19.58 -41.23
CA TYR A 1079 6.51 -19.12 -41.94
C TYR A 1079 6.73 -19.15 -43.45
N TYR A 1080 5.64 -19.16 -44.23
CA TYR A 1080 5.71 -19.04 -45.69
C TYR A 1080 5.56 -17.58 -46.12
N ASP A 1081 6.44 -17.06 -46.99
CA ASP A 1081 6.32 -15.69 -47.48
C ASP A 1081 5.74 -15.66 -48.90
N ASN A 1082 4.49 -15.20 -49.01
CA ASN A 1082 3.78 -15.06 -50.28
C ASN A 1082 3.81 -13.63 -50.84
N ARG A 1083 4.49 -12.68 -50.17
CA ARG A 1083 4.55 -11.26 -50.58
C ARG A 1083 5.15 -11.06 -51.98
N TYR A 1084 5.87 -12.06 -52.51
CA TYR A 1084 6.61 -12.01 -53.78
C TYR A 1084 6.41 -13.23 -54.68
N GLN A 1085 5.23 -13.87 -54.65
CA GLN A 1085 4.91 -14.98 -55.57
C GLN A 1085 5.25 -14.66 -57.04
N ASN A 1086 5.15 -13.39 -57.44
CA ASN A 1086 5.42 -12.93 -58.80
C ASN A 1086 6.92 -12.67 -59.12
N VAL A 1087 7.84 -12.72 -58.14
CA VAL A 1087 9.26 -12.35 -58.33
C VAL A 1087 10.21 -13.48 -57.92
N PHE A 1088 9.92 -14.27 -56.87
CA PHE A 1088 10.85 -15.27 -56.33
C PHE A 1088 10.24 -16.66 -56.03
N GLY A 1089 8.94 -16.86 -56.28
CA GLY A 1089 8.23 -18.09 -55.88
C GLY A 1089 7.94 -18.16 -54.37
N GLU A 1090 7.23 -19.22 -53.94
CA GLU A 1090 6.97 -19.51 -52.51
C GLU A 1090 8.27 -19.82 -51.77
N ARG A 1091 8.57 -19.06 -50.70
CA ARG A 1091 9.75 -19.28 -49.85
C ARG A 1091 9.33 -19.55 -48.42
N ARG A 1092 9.59 -20.77 -47.93
CA ARG A 1092 9.59 -21.05 -46.49
C ARG A 1092 10.78 -20.33 -45.85
N THR A 1093 10.50 -19.43 -44.92
CA THR A 1093 11.52 -18.75 -44.13
C THR A 1093 11.53 -19.38 -42.74
N GLU A 1094 12.70 -19.80 -42.28
CA GLU A 1094 12.93 -20.35 -40.95
C GLU A 1094 14.08 -19.58 -40.31
N THR A 1095 13.85 -19.05 -39.11
CA THR A 1095 14.81 -18.27 -38.35
C THR A 1095 14.95 -18.86 -36.95
N LEU A 1096 16.18 -19.16 -36.54
CA LEU A 1096 16.55 -19.52 -35.18
C LEU A 1096 17.61 -18.53 -34.69
N PHE A 1097 17.34 -17.81 -33.61
CA PHE A 1097 18.29 -16.85 -33.06
C PHE A 1097 18.24 -16.79 -31.53
N GLY A 1098 19.37 -16.41 -30.94
CA GLY A 1098 19.51 -16.20 -29.50
C GLY A 1098 19.93 -14.77 -29.18
N LEU A 1099 19.38 -14.25 -28.09
CA LEU A 1099 19.69 -12.94 -27.51
C LEU A 1099 20.21 -13.13 -26.09
N LEU A 1100 21.18 -12.30 -25.71
CA LEU A 1100 21.69 -12.22 -24.35
C LEU A 1100 21.59 -10.77 -23.87
N ASP A 1101 20.85 -10.55 -22.79
CA ASP A 1101 20.72 -9.26 -22.15
C ASP A 1101 21.36 -9.32 -20.75
N ALA A 1102 22.00 -8.24 -20.35
CA ALA A 1102 22.53 -8.12 -19.00
C ALA A 1102 22.38 -6.71 -18.46
N ARG A 1103 22.26 -6.62 -17.14
CA ARG A 1103 22.16 -5.36 -16.40
C ARG A 1103 22.99 -5.45 -15.13
N VAL A 1104 23.67 -4.35 -14.81
CA VAL A 1104 24.22 -4.11 -13.47
C VAL A 1104 23.70 -2.76 -13.02
N SER A 1105 23.20 -2.69 -11.79
CA SER A 1105 22.68 -1.45 -11.21
C SER A 1105 23.08 -1.29 -9.77
N TYR A 1106 23.13 -0.05 -9.31
CA TYR A 1106 23.35 0.29 -7.93
C TYR A 1106 22.38 1.40 -7.53
N GLU A 1107 21.47 1.09 -6.62
CA GLU A 1107 20.62 2.09 -5.98
C GLU A 1107 21.42 2.79 -4.87
N PHE A 1108 21.41 4.12 -4.88
CA PHE A 1108 22.16 4.90 -3.91
C PHE A 1108 21.49 4.85 -2.53
N PRO A 1109 22.28 4.84 -1.43
CA PRO A 1109 21.74 4.80 -0.08
C PRO A 1109 20.67 5.86 0.18
N GLY A 1110 19.60 5.45 0.88
CA GLY A 1110 18.48 6.33 1.18
C GLY A 1110 17.58 6.64 -0.01
N LYS A 1111 17.60 5.79 -1.06
CA LYS A 1111 16.86 5.98 -2.32
C LYS A 1111 17.04 7.39 -2.90
N ARG A 1112 18.30 7.85 -2.95
CA ARG A 1112 18.67 9.18 -3.49
C ARG A 1112 18.87 9.20 -5.01
N GLY A 1113 18.81 8.04 -5.65
CA GLY A 1113 19.08 7.89 -7.06
C GLY A 1113 19.58 6.50 -7.36
N PHE A 1114 20.02 6.28 -8.59
CA PHE A 1114 20.63 5.03 -9.01
C PHE A 1114 21.59 5.25 -10.18
N ALA A 1115 22.51 4.31 -10.36
CA ALA A 1115 23.26 4.15 -11.60
C ALA A 1115 23.00 2.75 -12.16
N ALA A 1116 22.89 2.63 -13.48
CA ALA A 1116 22.75 1.33 -14.14
C ALA A 1116 23.48 1.30 -15.48
N VAL A 1117 24.05 0.14 -15.81
CA VAL A 1117 24.52 -0.21 -17.15
C VAL A 1117 23.64 -1.34 -17.64
N GLU A 1118 23.03 -1.17 -18.80
CA GLU A 1118 22.20 -2.17 -19.45
C GLU A 1118 22.78 -2.47 -20.83
N GLY A 1119 22.98 -3.75 -21.11
CA GLY A 1119 23.36 -4.26 -22.42
C GLY A 1119 22.25 -5.12 -22.97
N LYS A 1120 21.74 -4.78 -24.15
CA LYS A 1120 20.75 -5.55 -24.89
C LYS A 1120 21.40 -6.21 -26.11
N ASN A 1121 21.02 -7.43 -26.43
CA ASN A 1121 21.57 -8.22 -27.54
C ASN A 1121 23.12 -8.23 -27.53
N LEU A 1122 23.72 -8.60 -26.39
CA LEU A 1122 25.17 -8.59 -26.18
C LEU A 1122 25.94 -9.51 -27.13
N THR A 1123 25.27 -10.56 -27.64
CA THR A 1123 25.78 -11.44 -28.70
C THR A 1123 25.92 -10.74 -30.04
N ASN A 1124 25.32 -9.55 -30.21
CA ASN A 1124 25.30 -8.79 -31.46
C ASN A 1124 24.71 -9.62 -32.61
N THR A 1125 23.71 -10.44 -32.29
CA THR A 1125 23.04 -11.30 -33.27
C THR A 1125 22.12 -10.42 -34.13
N ARG A 1126 22.33 -10.43 -35.45
CA ARG A 1126 21.38 -9.87 -36.42
C ARG A 1126 20.48 -10.99 -36.93
N PHE A 1127 19.19 -10.71 -37.07
CA PHE A 1127 18.20 -11.69 -37.45
C PHE A 1127 17.06 -11.02 -38.23
N THR A 1128 16.34 -11.81 -39.02
CA THR A 1128 15.07 -11.42 -39.62
C THR A 1128 13.96 -12.04 -38.80
N TYR A 1129 13.13 -11.20 -38.19
CA TYR A 1129 12.02 -11.63 -37.35
C TYR A 1129 10.74 -11.10 -37.96
N GLN A 1130 9.84 -11.98 -38.37
CA GLN A 1130 8.59 -11.56 -38.95
C GLN A 1130 7.57 -11.36 -37.85
N ARG A 1131 7.04 -10.14 -37.76
CA ARG A 1131 5.88 -9.86 -36.93
C ARG A 1131 4.65 -10.52 -37.56
N GLU A 1132 3.83 -11.17 -36.75
CA GLU A 1132 2.50 -11.65 -37.17
C GLU A 1132 1.71 -10.49 -37.79
N ALA A 1133 1.02 -10.75 -38.89
CA ALA A 1133 0.33 -9.73 -39.67
C ALA A 1133 -0.97 -9.18 -39.01
N VAL A 1134 -1.15 -9.45 -37.72
CA VAL A 1134 -2.25 -8.93 -36.90
C VAL A 1134 -1.76 -7.81 -35.96
N ALA A 1135 -0.45 -7.61 -35.75
CA ALA A 1135 0.08 -6.71 -34.70
C ALA A 1135 1.19 -5.73 -35.12
N LEU A 1136 1.22 -4.55 -34.48
CA LEU A 1136 2.12 -3.42 -34.79
C LEU A 1136 3.33 -3.19 -33.84
N ASP A 1137 3.53 -3.93 -32.74
CA ASP A 1137 4.67 -3.76 -31.79
C ASP A 1137 5.12 -5.13 -31.22
N ALA A 1138 6.39 -5.49 -30.95
CA ALA A 1138 7.68 -4.81 -30.75
C ALA A 1138 8.84 -5.51 -31.52
N PHE A 1139 10.06 -4.95 -31.48
CA PHE A 1139 11.25 -5.40 -32.23
C PHE A 1139 12.55 -5.18 -31.41
N TYR A 1140 13.52 -6.11 -31.51
CA TYR A 1140 14.81 -6.03 -30.82
C TYR A 1140 15.94 -5.81 -31.82
N PRO A 1141 16.58 -4.64 -31.82
CA PRO A 1141 17.64 -4.35 -32.78
C PRO A 1141 19.01 -4.95 -32.46
N ASP A 1142 19.99 -4.53 -33.24
CA ASP A 1142 21.42 -4.66 -32.99
C ASP A 1142 21.81 -4.36 -31.53
N ARG A 1143 23.02 -4.77 -31.12
CA ARG A 1143 23.50 -4.57 -29.74
C ARG A 1143 23.39 -3.11 -29.33
N GLN A 1144 22.86 -2.89 -28.13
CA GLN A 1144 22.78 -1.58 -27.50
C GLN A 1144 23.40 -1.64 -26.10
N ILE A 1145 24.24 -0.68 -25.77
CA ILE A 1145 24.77 -0.50 -24.41
C ILE A 1145 24.36 0.88 -23.94
N VAL A 1146 23.64 0.96 -22.83
CA VAL A 1146 23.17 2.21 -22.24
C VAL A 1146 23.62 2.34 -20.80
N PHE A 1147 24.05 3.53 -20.43
CA PHE A 1147 24.27 3.95 -19.05
C PHE A 1147 23.13 4.87 -18.63
N LYS A 1148 22.53 4.59 -17.48
CA LYS A 1148 21.47 5.38 -16.87
C LYS A 1148 21.93 5.91 -15.52
N LEU A 1149 21.65 7.18 -15.27
CA LEU A 1149 21.91 7.84 -14.00
C LEU A 1149 20.66 8.61 -13.57
N GLY A 1150 20.12 8.26 -12.42
CA GLY A 1150 18.99 8.93 -11.81
C GLY A 1150 19.35 9.63 -10.51
N TRP A 1151 18.78 10.81 -10.28
CA TRP A 1151 18.88 11.56 -9.03
C TRP A 1151 17.49 11.89 -8.51
N TYR A 1152 17.30 11.71 -7.20
CA TYR A 1152 16.05 11.90 -6.49
C TYR A 1152 16.27 12.91 -5.34
N PHE A 1153 15.45 13.95 -5.29
CA PHE A 1153 15.55 15.05 -4.33
C PHE A 1153 14.29 15.18 -3.48
#